data_AF-A0A5J4VUA9-F1
#
_entry.id   AF-A0A5J4VUA9-F1
#
_cell.length_a   1.000
_cell.length_b   1.000
_cell.length_c   1.000
_cell.angle_alpha   90.00
_cell.angle_beta   90.00
_cell.angle_gamma   90.00
#
_symmetry.space_group_name_H-M   'P 1'
#
loop_
_entity.id
_entity.type
_entity.pdbx_description
1 polymer ?
#
loop_
_entity_poly.entity_id
_entity_poly.type
_entity_poly.pdbx_seq_one_letter_code
_entity_poly.pdbx_strand_id
1 'polypeptide(L)'
;MQQSIKLKTFLQTADQAKKKVIDFFKGSSSTYRNSIYYLFAINDKVDVYGYADLDKAPEYCKSKAELNTDCKCDATSTSYTIAQCQKDKLCLTDLIRQDAIDCPCLSTGDPRANGTCPAYCVKGNLTSNCTCDSNLPNYSVGQCQIDKACKYDLIHQSNATCPCLSTADPRAGGACPEYCIRGYATSDCICDTNIPSYPVESCQREKKCQFELINQNTSDCPCLATGDPRAGGVCPAYCIKGQVTSECICDYYIPDFTIAQCQTEKKCKFDLADQTNATCPCLSTGDPRAGYGQCPAYCTAIDQPSQSCVCDSNPTAQYPPSLCQSEKKCNVSSNSTVTKDSCTCSGSNHPTGCKCPTDSSQLNGIPQNRCECLKTGDPRANGICPAYCVKGKVNANCECDTNSSSFPLSSCQTEKKCITDLINQNNITCPCLSTGDPRAGNTCPAYCIKGQVTANCTCNTNVTGYTVDQCQKEKLCFADLVNQPNSTCPCLPTGDPRAGNGQCPAYCIKDQVNQSCVCDTNIPGYTVAQCQIEYQCKYNLANQIASDCPCLSIGDPRAGYGQCPDYCTAKDTPTSDCICDSNPSAQYPPSSCNSEKQCNVSSSSTVTKDSCTCSGSNHPTGCRCPSETTHLTGIPINQCECRSSGDPRAGNACPVYCVNGQVNSSCVCDLNDNSFPYTTCERDKACSIDLIHQNNITCPCLSTGDPRAGLGQCSAYCIKGNANTTCACDTGSTFFPVEQCNIDKLCITDLIHQSITDCPCVLKSDPRAGSICPQYCKSKDELTLNCVCEYESTIYPQATCEIDKLCLVDLIHQSTSNCPCLKVDDPRGESICKPSDPDPSDPIIPDPSEKDPETEQEQGSGSKQDEEEKEKQKEESTSIKMTWIIIIVVAGNQKQEDINLEIKRKN
;
A
#
# COMPACT_ATOMS: atom_id res chain seq x y z
N MET A 1 -41.38 -88.44 -89.74
CA MET A 1 -42.41 -87.52 -90.28
C MET A 1 -43.13 -86.86 -89.09
N GLN A 2 -43.98 -85.86 -89.34
CA GLN A 2 -44.58 -85.00 -88.31
C GLN A 2 -45.51 -85.74 -87.33
N GLN A 3 -45.62 -85.29 -86.07
CA GLN A 3 -46.82 -84.58 -85.59
C GLN A 3 -46.74 -84.07 -84.14
N SER A 4 -47.69 -83.19 -83.80
CA SER A 4 -48.11 -82.76 -82.45
C SER A 4 -47.13 -81.98 -81.57
N ILE A 5 -47.13 -80.65 -81.77
CA ILE A 5 -46.92 -79.70 -80.66
C ILE A 5 -48.10 -79.87 -79.69
N LYS A 6 -47.87 -80.46 -78.50
CA LYS A 6 -48.76 -80.23 -77.35
C LYS A 6 -48.28 -78.99 -76.62
N LEU A 7 -48.96 -77.87 -76.83
CA LEU A 7 -48.73 -76.64 -76.08
C LEU A 7 -49.14 -76.91 -74.63
N LYS A 8 -48.17 -77.20 -73.76
CA LYS A 8 -48.42 -77.51 -72.36
C LYS A 8 -48.61 -76.18 -71.62
N THR A 9 -49.86 -75.73 -71.51
CA THR A 9 -50.22 -74.49 -70.82
C THR A 9 -49.79 -74.58 -69.35
N PHE A 10 -48.62 -74.01 -69.04
CA PHE A 10 -48.17 -73.85 -67.66
C PHE A 10 -49.01 -72.76 -67.00
N LEU A 11 -50.16 -73.14 -66.43
CA LEU A 11 -50.82 -72.32 -65.42
C LEU A 11 -49.89 -72.21 -64.23
N GLN A 12 -49.15 -71.11 -64.17
CA GLN A 12 -48.35 -70.73 -63.01
C GLN A 12 -49.31 -70.49 -61.84
N THR A 13 -49.12 -71.20 -60.73
CA THR A 13 -50.07 -71.11 -59.61
C THR A 13 -49.99 -69.76 -58.89
N ALA A 14 -51.04 -69.41 -58.14
CA ALA A 14 -51.10 -68.18 -57.35
C ALA A 14 -49.85 -67.99 -56.47
N ASP A 15 -49.43 -69.05 -55.76
CA ASP A 15 -48.23 -69.03 -54.93
C ASP A 15 -46.93 -68.87 -55.72
N GLN A 16 -46.85 -69.38 -56.96
CA GLN A 16 -45.70 -69.15 -57.84
C GLN A 16 -45.64 -67.70 -58.35
N ALA A 17 -46.79 -67.05 -58.59
CA ALA A 17 -46.85 -65.62 -58.91
C ALA A 17 -46.47 -64.75 -57.71
N LYS A 18 -47.09 -65.00 -56.54
CA LYS A 18 -46.74 -64.37 -55.26
C LYS A 18 -45.25 -64.52 -54.93
N LYS A 19 -44.71 -65.74 -55.05
CA LYS A 19 -43.29 -65.99 -54.79
C LYS A 19 -42.38 -65.21 -55.76
N LYS A 20 -42.69 -65.16 -57.06
CA LYS A 20 -41.90 -64.35 -58.01
C LYS A 20 -41.88 -62.86 -57.65
N VAL A 21 -42.96 -62.29 -57.11
CA VAL A 21 -42.96 -60.88 -56.67
C VAL A 21 -42.14 -60.69 -55.39
N ILE A 22 -42.28 -61.58 -54.41
CA ILE A 22 -41.49 -61.53 -53.18
C ILE A 22 -40.00 -61.70 -53.50
N ASP A 23 -39.63 -62.67 -54.34
CA ASP A 23 -38.24 -62.88 -54.77
C ASP A 23 -37.73 -61.76 -55.71
N PHE A 24 -38.60 -60.99 -56.39
CA PHE A 24 -38.22 -59.81 -57.18
C PHE A 24 -37.90 -58.58 -56.31
N PHE A 25 -38.70 -58.32 -55.27
CA PHE A 25 -38.45 -57.21 -54.33
C PHE A 25 -37.44 -57.56 -53.22
N LYS A 26 -36.94 -58.80 -53.17
CA LYS A 26 -35.99 -59.28 -52.17
C LYS A 26 -34.67 -58.52 -52.22
N GLY A 27 -34.31 -57.86 -51.12
CA GLY A 27 -33.14 -56.96 -51.06
C GLY A 27 -33.38 -55.56 -51.67
N SER A 28 -34.61 -55.25 -52.08
CA SER A 28 -35.02 -53.86 -52.30
C SER A 28 -35.31 -53.19 -50.96
N SER A 29 -34.92 -51.93 -50.82
CA SER A 29 -35.12 -51.14 -49.61
C SER A 29 -35.92 -49.87 -49.89
N SER A 30 -36.45 -49.26 -48.82
CA SER A 30 -37.31 -48.08 -48.90
C SER A 30 -37.06 -47.13 -47.72
N THR A 31 -37.16 -45.83 -48.00
CA THR A 31 -37.03 -44.73 -47.03
C THR A 31 -38.37 -44.22 -46.49
N TYR A 32 -39.50 -44.71 -47.03
CA TYR A 32 -40.83 -44.12 -46.77
C TYR A 32 -41.89 -45.12 -46.28
N ARG A 33 -41.78 -46.40 -46.64
CA ARG A 33 -42.74 -47.47 -46.27
C ARG A 33 -42.07 -48.84 -46.21
N ASN A 34 -42.49 -49.67 -45.26
CA ASN A 34 -41.90 -50.98 -44.99
C ASN A 34 -42.45 -52.11 -45.90
N SER A 35 -43.44 -51.84 -46.75
CA SER A 35 -43.98 -52.82 -47.71
C SER A 35 -44.68 -52.18 -48.91
N ILE A 36 -44.80 -52.95 -50.00
CA ILE A 36 -45.51 -52.62 -51.24
C ILE A 36 -46.69 -53.59 -51.42
N TYR A 37 -47.88 -53.06 -51.75
CA TYR A 37 -49.01 -53.86 -52.19
C TYR A 37 -48.90 -54.21 -53.68
N TYR A 38 -49.21 -55.45 -54.05
CA TYR A 38 -49.30 -55.90 -55.45
C TYR A 38 -50.60 -56.67 -55.70
N LEU A 39 -51.05 -56.63 -56.95
CA LEU A 39 -52.26 -57.30 -57.43
C LEU A 39 -52.06 -57.78 -58.86
N PHE A 40 -52.49 -59.00 -59.14
CA PHE A 40 -52.56 -59.61 -60.45
C PHE A 40 -54.02 -59.89 -60.83
N ALA A 41 -54.41 -59.47 -62.03
CA ALA A 41 -55.66 -59.86 -62.66
C ALA A 41 -55.38 -60.57 -63.98
N ILE A 42 -56.17 -61.59 -64.30
CA ILE A 42 -56.13 -62.34 -65.55
C ILE A 42 -57.56 -62.38 -66.09
N ASN A 43 -57.77 -61.95 -67.33
CA ASN A 43 -59.09 -61.80 -67.96
C ASN A 43 -60.07 -61.03 -67.06
N ASP A 44 -59.63 -59.85 -66.60
CA ASP A 44 -60.35 -58.90 -65.72
C ASP A 44 -60.82 -59.46 -64.36
N LYS A 45 -60.37 -60.66 -63.99
CA LYS A 45 -60.61 -61.25 -62.67
C LYS A 45 -59.34 -61.20 -61.83
N VAL A 46 -59.44 -60.61 -60.64
CA VAL A 46 -58.33 -60.60 -59.66
C VAL A 46 -58.05 -62.03 -59.21
N ASP A 47 -56.82 -62.49 -59.43
CA ASP A 47 -56.41 -63.89 -59.25
C ASP A 47 -55.46 -64.04 -58.05
N VAL A 48 -54.58 -63.04 -57.84
CA VAL A 48 -53.65 -63.00 -56.70
C VAL A 48 -53.44 -61.56 -56.24
N TYR A 49 -53.36 -61.33 -54.93
CA TYR A 49 -52.86 -60.07 -54.37
C TYR A 49 -52.13 -60.31 -53.05
N GLY A 50 -51.38 -59.31 -52.59
CA GLY A 50 -50.67 -59.38 -51.33
C GLY A 50 -49.77 -58.18 -51.09
N TYR A 51 -48.94 -58.29 -50.05
CA TYR A 51 -47.87 -57.35 -49.76
C TYR A 51 -46.52 -58.05 -49.94
N ALA A 52 -45.51 -57.29 -50.36
CA ALA A 52 -44.10 -57.66 -50.29
C ALA A 52 -43.40 -56.65 -49.38
N ASP A 53 -42.80 -57.15 -48.30
CA ASP A 53 -42.09 -56.31 -47.33
C ASP A 53 -40.73 -55.88 -47.90
N LEU A 54 -40.25 -54.72 -47.47
CA LEU A 54 -38.98 -54.10 -47.88
C LEU A 54 -38.10 -53.87 -46.67
N ASP A 55 -36.79 -54.10 -46.84
CA ASP A 55 -35.82 -53.77 -45.80
C ASP A 55 -35.78 -52.25 -45.59
N LYS A 56 -35.93 -51.79 -44.34
CA LYS A 56 -35.82 -50.35 -44.05
C LYS A 56 -34.38 -49.91 -44.29
N ALA A 57 -34.18 -48.93 -45.16
CA ALA A 57 -32.85 -48.37 -45.38
C ALA A 57 -32.30 -47.76 -44.07
N PRO A 58 -31.03 -48.02 -43.71
CA PRO A 58 -30.45 -47.48 -42.47
C PRO A 58 -30.36 -45.96 -42.57
N GLU A 59 -30.86 -45.26 -41.54
CA GLU A 59 -30.80 -43.80 -41.49
C GLU A 59 -29.35 -43.34 -41.26
N TYR A 60 -28.95 -42.27 -41.94
CA TYR A 60 -27.62 -41.70 -41.79
C TYR A 60 -27.58 -40.71 -40.61
N CYS A 61 -26.52 -40.77 -39.81
CA CYS A 61 -26.27 -39.82 -38.73
C CYS A 61 -25.97 -38.45 -39.37
N LYS A 62 -26.88 -37.47 -39.26
CA LYS A 62 -26.71 -36.16 -39.93
C LYS A 62 -25.84 -35.17 -39.15
N SER A 63 -25.74 -35.37 -37.84
CA SER A 63 -25.05 -34.50 -36.89
C SER A 63 -24.64 -35.29 -35.65
N LYS A 64 -23.73 -34.73 -34.82
CA LYS A 64 -23.37 -35.29 -33.52
C LYS A 64 -24.55 -35.34 -32.54
N ALA A 65 -25.56 -34.48 -32.70
CA ALA A 65 -26.77 -34.46 -31.87
C ALA A 65 -27.82 -35.52 -32.28
N GLU A 66 -27.81 -35.97 -33.54
CA GLU A 66 -28.65 -37.07 -34.04
C GLU A 66 -27.95 -38.45 -33.98
N LEU A 67 -26.75 -38.50 -33.40
CA LEU A 67 -25.92 -39.69 -33.35
C LEU A 67 -26.46 -40.74 -32.37
N ASN A 68 -26.63 -41.98 -32.84
CA ASN A 68 -27.02 -43.13 -32.04
C ASN A 68 -26.30 -44.41 -32.50
N THR A 69 -26.57 -45.53 -31.82
CA THR A 69 -25.98 -46.84 -32.13
C THR A 69 -26.32 -47.36 -33.52
N ASP A 70 -27.47 -46.99 -34.07
CA ASP A 70 -28.10 -47.68 -35.19
C ASP A 70 -27.90 -46.95 -36.53
N CYS A 71 -27.73 -45.62 -36.48
CA CYS A 71 -27.48 -44.79 -37.65
C CYS A 71 -26.09 -45.06 -38.26
N LYS A 72 -25.95 -44.88 -39.58
CA LYS A 72 -24.66 -45.04 -40.29
C LYS A 72 -24.02 -43.69 -40.60
N CYS A 73 -22.69 -43.66 -40.63
CA CYS A 73 -21.96 -42.50 -41.13
C CYS A 73 -22.03 -42.45 -42.66
N ASP A 74 -22.36 -41.29 -43.22
CA ASP A 74 -22.45 -41.07 -44.66
C ASP A 74 -21.06 -40.75 -45.23
N ALA A 75 -20.63 -41.51 -46.24
CA ALA A 75 -19.38 -41.30 -46.96
C ALA A 75 -19.40 -40.06 -47.88
N THR A 76 -20.58 -39.52 -48.17
CA THR A 76 -20.81 -38.37 -49.06
C THR A 76 -21.15 -37.07 -48.31
N SER A 77 -21.33 -37.14 -46.99
CA SER A 77 -21.63 -35.98 -46.15
C SER A 77 -20.43 -35.03 -46.03
N THR A 78 -20.63 -33.79 -46.45
CA THR A 78 -19.63 -32.70 -46.34
C THR A 78 -19.76 -31.90 -45.04
N SER A 79 -20.94 -31.88 -44.41
CA SER A 79 -21.20 -31.13 -43.16
C SER A 79 -20.86 -31.92 -41.90
N TYR A 80 -20.93 -33.25 -41.95
CA TYR A 80 -20.57 -34.15 -40.86
C TYR A 80 -19.86 -35.36 -41.47
N THR A 81 -18.55 -35.20 -41.70
CA THR A 81 -17.76 -36.11 -42.53
C THR A 81 -17.68 -37.51 -41.91
N ILE A 82 -17.46 -38.53 -42.75
CA ILE A 82 -17.39 -39.93 -42.29
C ILE A 82 -16.37 -40.13 -41.16
N ALA A 83 -15.20 -39.48 -41.24
CA ALA A 83 -14.18 -39.54 -40.19
C ALA A 83 -14.65 -38.91 -38.87
N GLN A 84 -15.26 -37.72 -38.92
CA GLN A 84 -15.78 -37.06 -37.72
C GLN A 84 -16.93 -37.87 -37.10
N CYS A 85 -17.84 -38.37 -37.93
CA CYS A 85 -18.95 -39.22 -37.49
C CYS A 85 -18.48 -40.54 -36.88
N GLN A 86 -17.45 -41.19 -37.44
CA GLN A 86 -16.86 -42.41 -36.88
C GLN A 86 -16.18 -42.13 -35.54
N LYS A 87 -15.42 -41.03 -35.43
CA LYS A 87 -14.78 -40.59 -34.19
C LYS A 87 -15.82 -40.31 -33.09
N ASP A 88 -16.82 -39.49 -33.38
CA ASP A 88 -17.90 -39.20 -32.42
C ASP A 88 -18.70 -40.47 -32.04
N LYS A 89 -18.84 -41.44 -32.95
CA LYS A 89 -19.49 -42.72 -32.65
C LYS A 89 -18.65 -43.60 -31.73
N LEU A 90 -17.32 -43.62 -31.88
CA LEU A 90 -16.41 -44.28 -30.93
C LEU A 90 -16.50 -43.64 -29.55
N CYS A 91 -16.58 -42.30 -29.45
CA CYS A 91 -16.81 -41.61 -28.18
C CYS A 91 -18.15 -41.99 -27.53
N LEU A 92 -19.16 -42.39 -28.31
CA LEU A 92 -20.46 -42.83 -27.80
C LEU A 92 -20.49 -44.32 -27.40
N THR A 93 -19.82 -45.20 -28.15
CA THR A 93 -19.96 -46.66 -28.00
C THR A 93 -18.77 -47.38 -27.36
N ASP A 94 -17.58 -46.80 -27.36
CA ASP A 94 -16.35 -47.44 -26.84
C ASP A 94 -15.40 -46.45 -26.16
N LEU A 95 -15.99 -45.52 -25.39
CA LEU A 95 -15.29 -44.40 -24.74
C LEU A 95 -14.07 -44.82 -23.92
N ILE A 96 -14.13 -45.99 -23.27
CA ILE A 96 -13.06 -46.55 -22.41
C ILE A 96 -11.74 -46.71 -23.18
N ARG A 97 -11.78 -46.96 -24.49
CA ARG A 97 -10.59 -47.16 -25.34
C ARG A 97 -10.10 -45.90 -26.06
N GLN A 98 -10.75 -44.76 -25.84
CA GLN A 98 -10.40 -43.48 -26.48
C GLN A 98 -9.64 -42.58 -25.50
N ASP A 99 -8.68 -41.79 -25.99
CA ASP A 99 -8.00 -40.80 -25.15
C ASP A 99 -8.80 -39.49 -24.99
N ALA A 100 -8.29 -38.56 -24.19
CA ALA A 100 -8.95 -37.30 -23.87
C ALA A 100 -8.83 -36.21 -24.97
N ILE A 101 -7.95 -36.40 -25.95
CA ILE A 101 -7.76 -35.52 -27.12
C ILE A 101 -8.79 -35.89 -28.19
N ASP A 102 -8.98 -37.19 -28.43
CA ASP A 102 -9.93 -37.70 -29.41
C ASP A 102 -11.37 -37.73 -28.89
N CYS A 103 -11.58 -38.07 -27.62
CA CYS A 103 -12.88 -38.02 -26.96
C CYS A 103 -12.78 -37.23 -25.64
N PRO A 104 -13.12 -35.93 -25.63
CA PRO A 104 -13.08 -35.10 -24.44
C PRO A 104 -13.76 -35.74 -23.23
N CYS A 105 -13.15 -35.58 -22.05
CA CYS A 105 -13.65 -36.16 -20.80
C CYS A 105 -15.09 -35.71 -20.51
N LEU A 106 -15.98 -36.66 -20.17
CA LEU A 106 -17.35 -36.33 -19.82
C LEU A 106 -17.41 -35.48 -18.54
N SER A 107 -18.39 -34.58 -18.47
CA SER A 107 -18.61 -33.72 -17.30
C SER A 107 -18.99 -34.50 -16.04
N THR A 108 -19.51 -35.71 -16.19
CA THR A 108 -19.94 -36.60 -15.09
C THR A 108 -19.78 -38.06 -15.49
N GLY A 109 -19.27 -38.91 -14.61
CA GLY A 109 -19.25 -40.37 -14.80
C GLY A 109 -18.40 -40.91 -15.96
N ASP A 110 -17.37 -40.19 -16.42
CA ASP A 110 -16.43 -40.72 -17.42
C ASP A 110 -15.71 -41.97 -16.85
N PRO A 111 -15.78 -43.14 -17.52
CA PRO A 111 -15.16 -44.37 -17.03
C PRO A 111 -13.61 -44.33 -17.08
N ARG A 112 -13.01 -43.27 -17.63
CA ARG A 112 -11.54 -43.02 -17.65
C ARG A 112 -11.09 -42.08 -16.52
N ALA A 113 -12.00 -41.66 -15.63
CA ALA A 113 -11.66 -40.86 -14.46
C ALA A 113 -10.67 -41.59 -13.53
N ASN A 114 -9.81 -40.84 -12.84
CA ASN A 114 -8.64 -41.35 -12.10
C ASN A 114 -7.55 -41.99 -13.01
N GLY A 115 -7.55 -41.67 -14.30
CA GLY A 115 -6.57 -42.14 -15.27
C GLY A 115 -6.33 -41.07 -16.34
N THR A 116 -6.74 -41.34 -17.58
CA THR A 116 -6.66 -40.38 -18.70
C THR A 116 -7.52 -39.13 -18.49
N CYS A 117 -8.58 -39.22 -17.66
CA CYS A 117 -9.42 -38.09 -17.28
C CYS A 117 -9.26 -37.74 -15.78
N PRO A 118 -9.37 -36.43 -15.42
CA PRO A 118 -9.29 -35.98 -14.03
C PRO A 118 -10.29 -36.68 -13.10
N ALA A 119 -9.90 -36.84 -11.83
CA ALA A 119 -10.79 -37.32 -10.78
C ALA A 119 -11.96 -36.35 -10.55
N TYR A 120 -13.16 -36.86 -10.24
CA TYR A 120 -14.25 -36.00 -9.77
C TYR A 120 -14.06 -35.63 -8.30
N CYS A 121 -14.36 -34.38 -7.92
CA CYS A 121 -14.19 -33.90 -6.56
C CYS A 121 -15.22 -34.52 -5.61
N VAL A 122 -14.74 -35.23 -4.59
CA VAL A 122 -15.58 -35.76 -3.51
C VAL A 122 -15.62 -34.76 -2.35
N LYS A 123 -16.82 -34.44 -1.84
CA LYS A 123 -17.00 -33.54 -0.70
C LYS A 123 -16.19 -34.02 0.52
N GLY A 124 -15.38 -33.15 1.10
CA GLY A 124 -14.44 -33.48 2.19
C GLY A 124 -13.11 -34.09 1.76
N ASN A 125 -12.98 -34.60 0.53
CA ASN A 125 -11.71 -35.12 -0.03
C ASN A 125 -11.38 -34.48 -1.40
N LEU A 126 -11.37 -33.15 -1.44
CA LEU A 126 -10.92 -32.39 -2.60
C LEU A 126 -9.40 -32.51 -2.81
N THR A 127 -8.99 -32.56 -4.07
CA THR A 127 -7.60 -32.35 -4.52
C THR A 127 -7.53 -31.10 -5.42
N SER A 128 -6.34 -30.54 -5.62
CA SER A 128 -6.13 -29.39 -6.53
C SER A 128 -6.56 -29.69 -7.97
N ASN A 129 -6.47 -30.96 -8.39
CA ASN A 129 -6.62 -31.37 -9.79
C ASN A 129 -7.98 -32.04 -10.08
N CYS A 130 -8.90 -32.12 -9.11
CA CYS A 130 -10.22 -32.71 -9.34
C CYS A 130 -11.19 -31.77 -10.07
N THR A 131 -12.14 -32.35 -10.79
CA THR A 131 -13.23 -31.66 -11.52
C THR A 131 -14.54 -31.72 -10.73
N CYS A 132 -15.30 -30.63 -10.68
CA CYS A 132 -16.59 -30.59 -10.00
C CYS A 132 -17.70 -31.22 -10.87
N ASP A 133 -18.29 -32.31 -10.40
CA ASP A 133 -19.36 -33.06 -11.07
C ASP A 133 -20.73 -32.37 -10.88
N SER A 134 -21.54 -32.28 -11.95
CA SER A 134 -22.85 -31.60 -11.93
C SER A 134 -24.01 -32.45 -11.43
N ASN A 135 -23.84 -33.76 -11.32
CA ASN A 135 -24.90 -34.73 -11.01
C ASN A 135 -24.81 -35.27 -9.57
N LEU A 136 -23.86 -34.79 -8.75
CA LEU A 136 -23.79 -35.11 -7.32
C LEU A 136 -24.96 -34.45 -6.56
N PRO A 137 -25.95 -35.20 -6.04
CA PRO A 137 -27.22 -34.64 -5.59
C PRO A 137 -27.14 -33.76 -4.33
N ASN A 138 -26.02 -33.78 -3.62
CA ASN A 138 -25.78 -33.01 -2.38
C ASN A 138 -24.48 -32.16 -2.45
N TYR A 139 -23.91 -31.97 -3.64
CA TYR A 139 -22.65 -31.24 -3.83
C TYR A 139 -22.61 -30.59 -5.22
N SER A 140 -23.22 -29.42 -5.34
CA SER A 140 -23.33 -28.70 -6.62
C SER A 140 -21.96 -28.19 -7.11
N VAL A 141 -21.84 -27.96 -8.43
CA VAL A 141 -20.62 -27.41 -9.06
C VAL A 141 -20.16 -26.13 -8.35
N GLY A 142 -21.09 -25.22 -8.03
CA GLY A 142 -20.79 -23.97 -7.33
C GLY A 142 -20.26 -24.19 -5.91
N GLN A 143 -20.86 -25.08 -5.12
CA GLN A 143 -20.34 -25.43 -3.79
C GLN A 143 -18.96 -26.07 -3.89
N CYS A 144 -18.77 -26.96 -4.86
CA CYS A 144 -17.48 -27.62 -5.09
C CYS A 144 -16.38 -26.63 -5.52
N GLN A 145 -16.71 -25.61 -6.32
CA GLN A 145 -15.78 -24.54 -6.68
C GLN A 145 -15.41 -23.68 -5.48
N ILE A 146 -16.38 -23.34 -4.61
CA ILE A 146 -16.15 -22.63 -3.35
C ILE A 146 -15.25 -23.47 -2.43
N ASP A 147 -15.62 -24.71 -2.11
CA ASP A 147 -14.83 -25.62 -1.25
C ASP A 147 -13.40 -25.82 -1.79
N LYS A 148 -13.20 -25.78 -3.11
CA LYS A 148 -11.89 -25.87 -3.75
C LYS A 148 -11.08 -24.57 -3.62
N ALA A 149 -11.70 -23.41 -3.82
CA ALA A 149 -11.06 -22.11 -3.62
C ALA A 149 -10.66 -21.91 -2.15
N CYS A 150 -11.56 -22.20 -1.20
CA CYS A 150 -11.28 -22.10 0.24
C CYS A 150 -10.18 -23.05 0.72
N LYS A 151 -9.91 -24.15 -0.01
CA LYS A 151 -8.85 -25.12 0.34
C LYS A 151 -7.50 -24.83 -0.32
N TYR A 152 -7.47 -24.25 -1.52
CA TYR A 152 -6.25 -24.13 -2.33
C TYR A 152 -5.85 -22.70 -2.72
N ASP A 153 -6.73 -21.72 -2.56
CA ASP A 153 -6.54 -20.33 -2.98
C ASP A 153 -7.04 -19.33 -1.91
N LEU A 154 -7.05 -19.77 -0.63
CA LEU A 154 -7.75 -19.09 0.47
C LEU A 154 -7.39 -17.60 0.59
N ILE A 155 -6.13 -17.22 0.36
CA ILE A 155 -5.62 -15.85 0.50
C ILE A 155 -6.33 -14.82 -0.40
N HIS A 156 -6.85 -15.23 -1.57
CA HIS A 156 -7.58 -14.35 -2.49
C HIS A 156 -9.10 -14.32 -2.25
N GLN A 157 -9.61 -15.07 -1.26
CA GLN A 157 -11.05 -15.24 -1.04
C GLN A 157 -11.59 -14.32 0.03
N SER A 158 -12.77 -13.74 -0.19
CA SER A 158 -13.46 -12.91 0.81
C SER A 158 -14.01 -13.76 1.97
N ASN A 159 -14.24 -13.14 3.14
CA ASN A 159 -14.95 -13.79 4.26
C ASN A 159 -16.39 -14.23 3.89
N ALA A 160 -17.02 -13.56 2.91
CA ALA A 160 -18.34 -13.94 2.39
C ALA A 160 -18.29 -15.18 1.46
N THR A 161 -17.13 -15.46 0.85
CA THR A 161 -16.90 -16.65 0.00
C THR A 161 -16.42 -17.82 0.84
N CYS A 162 -15.44 -17.57 1.71
CA CYS A 162 -14.76 -18.54 2.55
C CYS A 162 -14.67 -17.95 3.96
N PRO A 163 -15.45 -18.45 4.94
CA PRO A 163 -15.42 -17.97 6.31
C PRO A 163 -14.00 -17.94 6.88
N CYS A 164 -13.69 -16.94 7.71
CA CYS A 164 -12.40 -16.88 8.40
C CYS A 164 -12.13 -18.14 9.23
N LEU A 165 -10.94 -18.72 9.09
CA LEU A 165 -10.52 -19.87 9.88
C LEU A 165 -10.39 -19.47 11.37
N SER A 166 -10.66 -20.41 12.28
CA SER A 166 -10.53 -20.15 13.72
C SER A 166 -9.08 -19.98 14.18
N THR A 167 -8.10 -20.41 13.36
CA THR A 167 -6.66 -20.34 13.65
C THR A 167 -5.84 -20.15 12.38
N ALA A 168 -4.82 -19.29 12.42
CA ALA A 168 -3.83 -19.08 11.36
C ALA A 168 -4.40 -18.85 9.93
N ASP A 169 -5.53 -18.14 9.79
CA ASP A 169 -6.03 -17.69 8.49
C ASP A 169 -5.02 -16.70 7.84
N PRO A 170 -4.53 -16.94 6.60
CA PRO A 170 -3.58 -16.05 5.93
C PRO A 170 -4.16 -14.67 5.57
N ARG A 171 -5.45 -14.42 5.82
CA ARG A 171 -6.13 -13.13 5.61
C ARG A 171 -6.33 -12.33 6.90
N ALA A 172 -5.86 -12.82 8.05
CA ALA A 172 -5.92 -12.11 9.32
C ALA A 172 -5.17 -10.77 9.23
N GLY A 173 -5.75 -9.70 9.77
CA GLY A 173 -5.23 -8.33 9.60
C GLY A 173 -5.66 -7.64 8.29
N GLY A 174 -6.46 -8.32 7.46
CA GLY A 174 -7.00 -7.79 6.20
C GLY A 174 -8.48 -8.12 6.03
N ALA A 175 -8.78 -9.14 5.23
CA ALA A 175 -10.18 -9.57 4.99
C ALA A 175 -10.79 -10.37 6.17
N CYS A 176 -9.97 -10.76 7.16
CA CYS A 176 -10.37 -11.38 8.40
C CYS A 176 -9.82 -10.59 9.61
N PRO A 177 -10.56 -10.52 10.74
CA PRO A 177 -10.05 -9.92 11.97
C PRO A 177 -8.76 -10.60 12.45
N GLU A 178 -7.91 -9.85 13.13
CA GLU A 178 -6.68 -10.38 13.73
C GLU A 178 -6.96 -11.37 14.86
N TYR A 179 -6.03 -12.28 15.11
CA TYR A 179 -6.06 -13.11 16.32
C TYR A 179 -5.58 -12.31 17.53
N CYS A 180 -6.23 -12.49 18.67
CA CYS A 180 -5.85 -11.79 19.89
C CYS A 180 -4.46 -12.22 20.35
N ILE A 181 -3.56 -11.25 20.50
CA ILE A 181 -2.25 -11.46 21.13
C ILE A 181 -2.40 -11.18 22.63
N ARG A 182 -1.83 -12.06 23.47
CA ARG A 182 -1.88 -11.94 24.94
C ARG A 182 -1.20 -10.64 25.41
N GLY A 183 -1.90 -9.84 26.19
CA GLY A 183 -1.51 -8.50 26.62
C GLY A 183 -1.87 -7.38 25.64
N TYR A 184 -2.41 -7.73 24.47
CA TYR A 184 -2.73 -6.80 23.37
C TYR A 184 -4.08 -7.13 22.71
N ALA A 185 -5.02 -7.74 23.45
CA ALA A 185 -6.34 -8.01 22.92
C ALA A 185 -7.08 -6.69 22.55
N THR A 186 -7.75 -6.69 21.39
CA THR A 186 -8.65 -5.62 20.95
C THR A 186 -10.11 -6.06 21.12
N SER A 187 -11.07 -5.13 21.02
CA SER A 187 -12.50 -5.46 21.04
C SER A 187 -12.88 -6.43 19.93
N ASP A 188 -12.18 -6.40 18.80
CA ASP A 188 -12.60 -7.02 17.54
C ASP A 188 -11.79 -8.27 17.18
N CYS A 189 -10.65 -8.52 17.84
CA CYS A 189 -9.81 -9.70 17.59
C CYS A 189 -10.50 -11.04 17.95
N ILE A 190 -10.09 -12.12 17.30
CA ILE A 190 -10.61 -13.48 17.50
C ILE A 190 -9.67 -14.29 18.42
N CYS A 191 -10.23 -15.04 19.37
CA CYS A 191 -9.47 -15.96 20.20
C CYS A 191 -9.16 -17.26 19.45
N ASP A 192 -7.89 -17.52 19.16
CA ASP A 192 -7.40 -18.72 18.48
C ASP A 192 -7.62 -19.99 19.34
N THR A 193 -8.07 -21.09 18.73
CA THR A 193 -8.39 -22.35 19.42
C THR A 193 -7.19 -23.27 19.68
N ASN A 194 -6.05 -23.04 19.03
CA ASN A 194 -4.91 -23.96 18.96
C ASN A 194 -3.64 -23.43 19.65
N ILE A 195 -3.58 -22.16 20.08
CA ILE A 195 -2.42 -21.60 20.83
C ILE A 195 -2.39 -22.13 22.28
N PRO A 196 -1.46 -23.01 22.67
CA PRO A 196 -1.49 -23.63 24.00
C PRO A 196 -1.09 -22.67 25.14
N SER A 197 -0.33 -21.62 24.80
CA SER A 197 0.15 -20.57 25.73
C SER A 197 -0.87 -19.44 25.98
N TYR A 198 -1.97 -19.42 25.21
CA TYR A 198 -3.07 -18.46 25.35
C TYR A 198 -4.42 -19.10 24.96
N PRO A 199 -4.96 -20.03 25.77
CA PRO A 199 -6.21 -20.72 25.46
C PRO A 199 -7.41 -19.77 25.34
N VAL A 200 -8.43 -20.18 24.57
CA VAL A 200 -9.65 -19.39 24.32
C VAL A 200 -10.29 -18.85 25.60
N GLU A 201 -10.37 -19.64 26.68
CA GLU A 201 -10.95 -19.18 27.96
C GLU A 201 -10.12 -18.06 28.60
N SER A 202 -8.79 -18.09 28.48
CA SER A 202 -7.92 -17.02 28.95
C SER A 202 -8.07 -15.77 28.09
N CYS A 203 -8.15 -15.93 26.77
CA CYS A 203 -8.36 -14.82 25.83
C CYS A 203 -9.73 -14.15 26.00
N GLN A 204 -10.81 -14.91 26.12
CA GLN A 204 -12.15 -14.37 26.38
C GLN A 204 -12.23 -13.68 27.76
N ARG A 205 -11.51 -14.18 28.77
CA ARG A 205 -11.39 -13.51 30.07
C ARG A 205 -10.63 -12.19 29.95
N GLU A 206 -9.50 -12.17 29.24
CA GLU A 206 -8.72 -10.94 29.00
C GLU A 206 -9.59 -9.87 28.32
N LYS A 207 -10.30 -10.21 27.23
CA LYS A 207 -11.24 -9.29 26.57
C LYS A 207 -12.34 -8.78 27.51
N LYS A 208 -12.93 -9.63 28.34
CA LYS A 208 -13.94 -9.22 29.33
C LYS A 208 -13.37 -8.25 30.38
N CYS A 209 -12.17 -8.52 30.89
CA CYS A 209 -11.51 -7.64 31.87
C CYS A 209 -11.05 -6.32 31.26
N GLN A 210 -10.83 -6.25 29.94
CA GLN A 210 -10.34 -5.05 29.26
C GLN A 210 -11.47 -4.17 28.70
N PHE A 211 -12.56 -4.77 28.19
CA PHE A 211 -13.63 -4.05 27.47
C PHE A 211 -15.00 -4.08 28.17
N GLU A 212 -15.25 -5.05 29.06
CA GLU A 212 -16.55 -5.23 29.76
C GLU A 212 -16.41 -5.16 31.30
N LEU A 213 -15.32 -4.59 31.80
CA LEU A 213 -14.85 -4.70 33.20
C LEU A 213 -15.93 -4.40 34.25
N ILE A 214 -16.79 -3.41 34.01
CA ILE A 214 -17.86 -2.98 34.93
C ILE A 214 -18.88 -4.09 35.24
N ASN A 215 -19.03 -5.07 34.36
CA ASN A 215 -19.94 -6.21 34.52
C ASN A 215 -19.26 -7.46 35.13
N GLN A 216 -17.95 -7.42 35.40
CA GLN A 216 -17.18 -8.59 35.83
C GLN A 216 -16.96 -8.60 37.36
N ASN A 217 -17.07 -9.79 37.97
CA ASN A 217 -16.74 -9.99 39.38
C ASN A 217 -15.22 -10.08 39.61
N THR A 218 -14.81 -10.10 40.88
CA THR A 218 -13.39 -10.09 41.30
C THR A 218 -12.66 -11.43 41.18
N SER A 219 -13.38 -12.56 41.02
CA SER A 219 -12.79 -13.87 40.73
C SER A 219 -12.48 -14.08 39.24
N ASP A 220 -13.26 -13.47 38.35
CA ASP A 220 -13.00 -13.48 36.90
C ASP A 220 -12.02 -12.38 36.49
N CYS A 221 -12.19 -11.16 37.02
CA CYS A 221 -11.34 -10.00 36.74
C CYS A 221 -10.93 -9.30 38.05
N PRO A 222 -9.68 -9.46 38.53
CA PRO A 222 -9.18 -8.78 39.71
C PRO A 222 -9.40 -7.25 39.69
N CYS A 223 -9.42 -6.62 40.86
CA CYS A 223 -9.51 -5.16 40.96
C CYS A 223 -8.28 -4.49 40.38
N LEU A 224 -8.45 -3.50 39.52
CA LEU A 224 -7.33 -2.70 39.00
C LEU A 224 -6.77 -1.81 40.11
N ALA A 225 -5.44 -1.70 40.16
CA ALA A 225 -4.74 -0.86 41.14
C ALA A 225 -5.04 0.64 40.98
N THR A 226 -5.60 1.03 39.83
CA THR A 226 -5.90 2.41 39.46
C THR A 226 -7.18 2.49 38.64
N GLY A 227 -8.07 3.44 38.93
CA GLY A 227 -9.21 3.78 38.07
C GLY A 227 -10.24 2.66 37.78
N ASP A 228 -10.35 1.61 38.60
CA ASP A 228 -11.35 0.55 38.42
C ASP A 228 -12.78 1.11 38.56
N PRO A 229 -13.67 0.95 37.56
CA PRO A 229 -15.05 1.46 37.64
C PRO A 229 -15.92 0.76 38.71
N ARG A 230 -15.42 -0.31 39.34
CA ARG A 230 -16.07 -1.05 40.44
C ARG A 230 -15.58 -0.61 41.83
N ALA A 231 -14.65 0.34 41.91
CA ALA A 231 -14.08 0.84 43.16
C ALA A 231 -15.13 1.53 44.05
N GLY A 232 -15.10 1.23 45.35
CA GLY A 232 -16.13 1.65 46.31
C GLY A 232 -17.40 0.78 46.29
N GLY A 233 -17.47 -0.23 45.42
CA GLY A 233 -18.54 -1.23 45.37
C GLY A 233 -18.00 -2.63 45.63
N VAL A 234 -17.68 -3.36 44.55
CA VAL A 234 -17.11 -4.72 44.63
C VAL A 234 -15.59 -4.68 44.86
N CYS A 235 -14.94 -3.60 44.45
CA CYS A 235 -13.52 -3.33 44.71
C CYS A 235 -13.35 -2.29 45.83
N PRO A 236 -12.28 -2.38 46.66
CA PRO A 236 -12.02 -1.40 47.71
C PRO A 236 -11.92 0.04 47.16
N ALA A 237 -12.30 1.02 47.97
CA ALA A 237 -12.21 2.43 47.58
C ALA A 237 -10.75 2.92 47.57
N TYR A 238 -10.44 3.85 46.64
CA TYR A 238 -9.14 4.52 46.62
C TYR A 238 -8.99 5.50 47.78
N CYS A 239 -7.77 5.62 48.30
CA CYS A 239 -7.45 6.47 49.44
C CYS A 239 -7.52 7.97 49.07
N ILE A 240 -8.27 8.75 49.86
CA ILE A 240 -8.32 10.21 49.73
C ILE A 240 -7.32 10.85 50.71
N LYS A 241 -6.57 11.84 50.23
CA LYS A 241 -5.57 12.61 50.99
C LYS A 241 -6.16 13.22 52.27
N GLY A 242 -5.54 12.98 53.42
CA GLY A 242 -6.05 13.37 54.75
C GLY A 242 -7.19 12.49 55.30
N GLN A 243 -7.72 11.55 54.51
CA GLN A 243 -8.84 10.67 54.87
C GLN A 243 -8.51 9.19 54.74
N VAL A 244 -7.22 8.80 54.75
CA VAL A 244 -6.84 7.38 54.62
C VAL A 244 -7.45 6.50 55.72
N THR A 245 -7.95 5.33 55.33
CA THR A 245 -8.43 4.25 56.20
C THR A 245 -7.45 3.08 56.14
N SER A 246 -7.63 2.03 56.95
CA SER A 246 -6.84 0.80 56.82
C SER A 246 -7.09 0.11 55.47
N GLU A 247 -8.34 0.05 55.02
CA GLU A 247 -8.78 -0.75 53.87
C GLU A 247 -8.61 -0.08 52.49
N CYS A 248 -8.37 1.23 52.41
CA CYS A 248 -8.30 1.93 51.13
C CYS A 248 -7.02 1.59 50.32
N ILE A 249 -7.10 1.65 48.98
CA ILE A 249 -5.98 1.39 48.08
C ILE A 249 -5.32 2.72 47.64
N CYS A 250 -3.99 2.77 47.61
CA CYS A 250 -3.24 3.92 47.10
C CYS A 250 -3.10 3.84 45.57
N ASP A 251 -3.78 4.73 44.85
CA ASP A 251 -3.74 4.88 43.38
C ASP A 251 -2.51 5.73 42.95
N TYR A 252 -2.06 5.58 41.70
CA TYR A 252 -1.00 6.36 41.06
C TYR A 252 -1.49 7.69 40.49
N TYR A 253 -2.73 7.75 40.01
CA TYR A 253 -3.26 8.85 39.18
C TYR A 253 -3.96 9.96 39.97
N ILE A 254 -3.99 9.91 41.31
CA ILE A 254 -4.57 10.99 42.12
C ILE A 254 -3.64 12.22 42.04
N PRO A 255 -4.10 13.36 41.49
CA PRO A 255 -3.27 14.56 41.41
C PRO A 255 -2.83 15.01 42.81
N ASP A 256 -1.56 15.38 42.94
CA ASP A 256 -0.93 15.82 44.19
C ASP A 256 -1.01 14.82 45.37
N PHE A 257 -1.27 13.53 45.13
CA PHE A 257 -1.25 12.48 46.16
C PHE A 257 -0.68 11.15 45.64
N THR A 258 0.64 11.05 45.62
CA THR A 258 1.34 9.86 45.07
C THR A 258 1.19 8.63 45.97
N ILE A 259 1.38 7.43 45.41
CA ILE A 259 1.42 6.17 46.18
C ILE A 259 2.37 6.28 47.39
N ALA A 260 3.55 6.89 47.22
CA ALA A 260 4.52 7.07 48.31
C ALA A 260 4.00 8.00 49.43
N GLN A 261 3.28 9.08 49.07
CA GLN A 261 2.63 9.95 50.04
C GLN A 261 1.48 9.23 50.75
N CYS A 262 0.65 8.49 50.01
CA CYS A 262 -0.48 7.74 50.54
C CYS A 262 -0.04 6.61 51.50
N GLN A 263 0.95 5.80 51.12
CA GLN A 263 1.50 4.75 51.97
C GLN A 263 2.19 5.33 53.22
N THR A 264 2.82 6.51 53.10
CA THR A 264 3.36 7.24 54.26
C THR A 264 2.23 7.71 55.17
N GLU A 265 1.16 8.31 54.64
CA GLU A 265 0.00 8.74 55.44
C GLU A 265 -0.66 7.56 56.19
N LYS A 266 -0.82 6.40 55.54
CA LYS A 266 -1.32 5.18 56.19
C LYS A 266 -0.42 4.74 57.36
N LYS A 267 0.90 4.69 57.17
CA LYS A 267 1.87 4.35 58.22
C LYS A 267 1.82 5.32 59.40
N CYS A 268 1.88 6.64 59.13
CA CYS A 268 1.86 7.64 60.18
C CYS A 268 0.54 7.70 60.98
N LYS A 269 -0.55 7.12 60.44
CA LYS A 269 -1.88 7.12 61.06
C LYS A 269 -2.22 5.83 61.81
N PHE A 270 -1.71 4.67 61.36
CA PHE A 270 -2.07 3.36 61.90
C PHE A 270 -0.91 2.52 62.44
N ASP A 271 0.33 2.88 62.11
CA ASP A 271 1.55 2.11 62.39
C ASP A 271 2.69 3.04 62.86
N LEU A 272 2.36 4.03 63.71
CA LEU A 272 3.25 5.15 64.03
C LEU A 272 4.49 4.75 64.85
N ALA A 273 4.39 3.70 65.68
CA ALA A 273 5.40 3.36 66.68
C ALA A 273 6.78 3.05 66.07
N ASP A 274 6.82 2.32 64.95
CA ASP A 274 8.06 1.87 64.31
C ASP A 274 8.59 2.86 63.23
N GLN A 275 7.99 4.04 63.09
CA GLN A 275 8.39 5.03 62.06
C GLN A 275 9.40 6.05 62.58
N THR A 276 10.41 6.38 61.77
CA THR A 276 11.36 7.46 62.09
C THR A 276 10.72 8.86 61.99
N ASN A 277 11.32 9.89 62.59
CA ASN A 277 10.80 11.26 62.44
C ASN A 277 10.89 11.82 61.01
N ALA A 278 11.81 11.28 60.20
CA ALA A 278 11.95 11.63 58.78
C ALA A 278 10.82 11.02 57.92
N THR A 279 10.25 9.89 58.33
CA THR A 279 9.08 9.26 57.68
C THR A 279 7.78 9.89 58.17
N CYS A 280 7.64 10.06 59.49
CA CYS A 280 6.44 10.55 60.15
C CYS A 280 6.81 11.61 61.19
N PRO A 281 6.47 12.91 60.98
CA PRO A 281 6.74 13.97 61.93
C PRO A 281 6.26 13.64 63.35
N CYS A 282 6.96 14.18 64.36
CA CYS A 282 6.59 13.96 65.76
C CYS A 282 5.28 14.66 66.11
N LEU A 283 4.36 13.96 66.79
CA LEU A 283 3.12 14.56 67.27
C LEU A 283 3.39 15.62 68.34
N SER A 284 2.58 16.68 68.33
CA SER A 284 2.68 17.80 69.29
C SER A 284 2.25 17.45 70.72
N THR A 285 1.61 16.30 70.90
CA THR A 285 1.15 15.72 72.18
C THR A 285 1.21 14.19 72.08
N GLY A 286 1.74 13.51 73.10
CA GLY A 286 1.59 12.06 73.25
C GLY A 286 2.15 11.16 72.14
N ASP A 287 3.19 11.59 71.40
CA ASP A 287 3.86 10.72 70.42
C ASP A 287 4.49 9.51 71.14
N PRO A 288 4.18 8.25 70.76
CA PRO A 288 4.72 7.06 71.41
C PRO A 288 6.25 6.93 71.29
N ARG A 289 6.88 7.69 70.38
CA ARG A 289 8.33 7.70 70.13
C ARG A 289 9.06 8.81 70.90
N ALA A 290 8.34 9.66 71.64
CA ALA A 290 8.93 10.79 72.37
C ALA A 290 9.90 10.31 73.47
N GLY A 291 11.13 10.85 73.46
CA GLY A 291 12.20 10.46 74.38
C GLY A 291 13.01 9.24 73.95
N TYR A 292 12.52 8.41 73.02
CA TYR A 292 13.21 7.21 72.53
C TYR A 292 14.14 7.50 71.33
N GLY A 293 14.80 8.66 71.33
CA GLY A 293 15.77 9.09 70.30
C GLY A 293 15.19 9.50 68.95
N GLN A 294 14.04 8.95 68.54
CA GLN A 294 13.35 9.34 67.30
C GLN A 294 12.68 10.71 67.41
N CYS A 295 11.95 10.95 68.51
CA CYS A 295 11.30 12.22 68.80
C CYS A 295 11.85 12.85 70.10
N PRO A 296 12.02 14.18 70.17
CA PRO A 296 12.42 14.86 71.40
C PRO A 296 11.47 14.53 72.57
N ALA A 297 12.00 14.51 73.79
CA ALA A 297 11.17 14.43 74.97
C ALA A 297 10.35 15.71 75.16
N TYR A 298 9.14 15.59 75.69
CA TYR A 298 8.38 16.74 76.15
C TYR A 298 9.03 17.34 77.42
N CYS A 299 9.02 18.67 77.55
CA CYS A 299 9.53 19.35 78.75
C CYS A 299 8.62 19.04 79.95
N THR A 300 9.19 18.58 81.06
CA THR A 300 8.44 18.29 82.30
C THR A 300 8.72 19.31 83.41
N ALA A 301 9.78 20.10 83.29
CA ALA A 301 10.11 21.25 84.13
C ALA A 301 10.93 22.28 83.35
N ILE A 302 11.26 23.41 84.00
CA ILE A 302 12.14 24.46 83.43
C ILE A 302 13.57 23.95 83.16
N ASP A 303 14.11 23.08 84.03
CA ASP A 303 15.50 22.61 83.97
C ASP A 303 15.68 21.18 83.40
N GLN A 304 14.61 20.41 83.17
CA GLN A 304 14.69 19.03 82.65
C GLN A 304 13.51 18.62 81.74
N PRO A 305 13.71 17.67 80.81
CA PRO A 305 14.95 16.93 80.54
C PRO A 305 15.74 17.51 79.34
N SER A 306 16.88 18.15 79.63
CA SER A 306 17.80 18.78 78.66
C SER A 306 17.24 19.96 77.84
N GLN A 307 18.13 20.82 77.35
CA GLN A 307 17.76 22.09 76.70
C GLN A 307 17.06 21.94 75.33
N SER A 308 16.96 20.72 74.79
CA SER A 308 16.30 20.41 73.51
C SER A 308 14.83 19.95 73.64
N CYS A 309 14.28 19.84 74.86
CA CYS A 309 12.89 19.38 75.06
C CYS A 309 11.85 20.30 74.37
N VAL A 310 10.74 19.72 73.94
CA VAL A 310 9.62 20.43 73.28
C VAL A 310 8.49 20.67 74.29
N CYS A 311 7.83 21.83 74.27
CA CYS A 311 6.66 22.06 75.12
C CYS A 311 5.50 21.17 74.66
N ASP A 312 4.96 20.35 75.55
CA ASP A 312 3.73 19.57 75.29
C ASP A 312 2.60 20.55 74.96
N SER A 313 1.91 20.34 73.84
CA SER A 313 0.78 21.20 73.42
C SER A 313 -0.52 20.89 74.15
N ASN A 314 -0.56 19.85 75.00
CA ASN A 314 -1.70 19.49 75.82
C ASN A 314 -1.96 20.57 76.90
N PRO A 315 -3.17 21.19 76.95
CA PRO A 315 -3.52 22.16 78.00
C PRO A 315 -3.46 21.62 79.43
N THR A 316 -3.50 20.29 79.62
CA THR A 316 -3.39 19.64 80.94
C THR A 316 -2.02 19.00 81.21
N ALA A 317 -0.98 19.37 80.45
CA ALA A 317 0.38 18.90 80.69
C ALA A 317 0.92 19.35 82.06
N GLN A 318 1.82 18.55 82.65
CA GLN A 318 2.46 18.87 83.94
C GLN A 318 3.24 20.20 83.92
N TYR A 319 3.74 20.60 82.74
CA TYR A 319 4.36 21.89 82.49
C TYR A 319 3.60 22.56 81.33
N PRO A 320 2.59 23.41 81.62
CA PRO A 320 1.64 23.88 80.61
C PRO A 320 2.30 24.65 79.45
N PRO A 321 1.81 24.50 78.21
CA PRO A 321 2.43 25.09 77.02
C PRO A 321 2.64 26.61 77.11
N SER A 322 1.70 27.34 77.71
CA SER A 322 1.80 28.80 77.89
C SER A 322 2.97 29.20 78.82
N LEU A 323 3.18 28.46 79.91
CA LEU A 323 4.30 28.69 80.82
C LEU A 323 5.63 28.32 80.15
N CYS A 324 5.70 27.11 79.59
CA CYS A 324 6.88 26.59 78.89
C CYS A 324 7.33 27.46 77.70
N GLN A 325 6.40 28.09 76.98
CA GLN A 325 6.72 29.05 75.91
C GLN A 325 7.15 30.42 76.44
N SER A 326 6.66 30.86 77.60
CA SER A 326 7.01 32.15 78.18
C SER A 326 8.43 32.19 78.76
N GLU A 327 8.86 31.10 79.41
CA GLU A 327 10.14 31.03 80.13
C GLU A 327 11.35 30.74 79.21
N LYS A 328 11.12 30.36 77.95
CA LYS A 328 12.19 30.11 76.94
C LYS A 328 12.70 31.37 76.20
N LYS A 329 12.39 32.59 76.65
CA LYS A 329 12.83 33.85 76.01
C LYS A 329 14.07 34.46 76.68
N CYS A 330 14.96 35.07 75.89
CA CYS A 330 16.17 35.71 76.42
C CYS A 330 15.86 36.96 77.25
N ASN A 331 16.39 37.02 78.47
CA ASN A 331 16.31 38.17 79.38
C ASN A 331 17.59 39.04 79.42
N VAL A 332 18.69 38.56 78.84
CA VAL A 332 19.97 39.30 78.75
C VAL A 332 20.04 40.24 77.54
N SER A 333 20.80 41.33 77.69
CA SER A 333 20.95 42.38 76.66
C SER A 333 21.52 41.86 75.33
N SER A 334 21.06 42.42 74.21
CA SER A 334 21.52 42.09 72.84
C SER A 334 23.03 42.21 72.58
N ASN A 335 23.76 42.91 73.45
CA ASN A 335 25.21 43.07 73.38
C ASN A 335 26.01 41.96 74.08
N SER A 336 25.35 41.04 74.81
CA SER A 336 26.03 39.88 75.42
C SER A 336 26.12 38.69 74.48
N THR A 337 26.72 37.61 74.97
CA THR A 337 26.75 36.29 74.33
C THR A 337 26.13 35.27 75.29
N VAL A 338 25.39 34.30 74.75
CA VAL A 338 24.82 33.16 75.48
C VAL A 338 25.30 31.85 74.87
N THR A 339 25.19 30.75 75.61
CA THR A 339 25.37 29.39 75.04
C THR A 339 24.42 29.20 73.85
N LYS A 340 24.92 28.63 72.76
CA LYS A 340 24.14 28.51 71.52
C LYS A 340 22.79 27.84 71.77
N ASP A 341 21.73 28.45 71.25
CA ASP A 341 20.34 28.02 71.31
C ASP A 341 19.69 27.95 72.71
N SER A 342 20.38 28.40 73.77
CA SER A 342 19.93 28.28 75.18
C SER A 342 18.73 29.16 75.57
N CYS A 343 18.44 30.22 74.81
CA CYS A 343 17.22 31.04 74.96
C CYS A 343 16.78 31.60 73.61
N THR A 344 15.50 31.92 73.47
CA THR A 344 14.92 32.43 72.21
C THR A 344 15.08 33.96 72.12
N CYS A 345 15.62 34.45 71.00
CA CYS A 345 15.78 35.89 70.73
C CYS A 345 14.44 36.64 70.75
N SER A 346 14.48 37.95 71.00
CA SER A 346 13.33 38.85 70.94
C SER A 346 13.73 40.22 70.39
N GLY A 347 12.74 41.02 69.95
CA GLY A 347 12.99 42.36 69.42
C GLY A 347 13.75 43.31 70.35
N SER A 348 13.68 43.10 71.68
CA SER A 348 14.44 43.87 72.68
C SER A 348 15.72 43.17 73.17
N ASN A 349 15.74 41.84 73.24
CA ASN A 349 16.85 41.04 73.74
C ASN A 349 17.25 39.93 72.74
N HIS A 350 18.34 40.15 72.00
CA HIS A 350 18.88 39.24 70.99
C HIS A 350 20.42 39.11 71.12
N PRO A 351 20.92 38.47 72.18
CA PRO A 351 22.36 38.27 72.41
C PRO A 351 22.98 37.37 71.33
N THR A 352 24.30 37.41 71.18
CA THR A 352 25.01 36.47 70.30
C THR A 352 24.78 35.04 70.76
N GLY A 353 24.26 34.16 69.91
CA GLY A 353 24.00 32.75 70.23
C GLY A 353 22.57 32.42 70.68
N CYS A 354 21.64 33.38 70.78
CA CYS A 354 20.23 33.05 71.01
C CYS A 354 19.61 32.28 69.81
N LYS A 355 18.61 31.45 70.10
CA LYS A 355 17.79 30.76 69.09
C LYS A 355 16.81 31.72 68.44
N CYS A 356 16.72 31.73 67.12
CA CYS A 356 15.76 32.57 66.41
C CYS A 356 14.31 32.10 66.59
N PRO A 357 13.34 33.01 66.79
CA PRO A 357 11.92 32.70 66.68
C PRO A 357 11.56 32.05 65.35
N THR A 358 10.71 31.02 65.39
CA THR A 358 10.08 30.40 64.22
C THR A 358 8.78 31.09 63.82
N ASP A 359 8.13 31.77 64.77
CA ASP A 359 7.04 32.70 64.51
C ASP A 359 7.62 34.00 63.94
N SER A 360 7.31 34.30 62.67
CA SER A 360 7.90 35.44 61.98
C SER A 360 7.53 36.78 62.62
N SER A 361 6.37 36.90 63.27
CA SER A 361 5.93 38.13 63.92
C SER A 361 6.90 38.58 65.03
N GLN A 362 7.60 37.63 65.66
CA GLN A 362 8.55 37.86 66.75
C GLN A 362 9.95 38.27 66.27
N LEU A 363 10.21 38.27 64.95
CA LEU A 363 11.47 38.74 64.36
C LEU A 363 11.55 40.27 64.22
N ASN A 364 10.45 40.99 64.42
CA ASN A 364 10.45 42.45 64.38
C ASN A 364 11.39 43.02 65.46
N GLY A 365 12.30 43.92 65.06
CA GLY A 365 13.38 44.44 65.90
C GLY A 365 14.64 43.56 66.00
N ILE A 366 14.67 42.35 65.42
CA ILE A 366 15.85 41.47 65.43
C ILE A 366 16.67 41.64 64.15
N PRO A 367 17.96 42.04 64.21
CA PRO A 367 18.77 42.29 63.02
C PRO A 367 19.19 41.00 62.29
N GLN A 368 19.48 41.12 60.99
CA GLN A 368 19.82 39.98 60.11
C GLN A 368 21.06 39.20 60.57
N ASN A 369 22.04 39.88 61.19
CA ASN A 369 23.25 39.26 61.74
C ASN A 369 23.04 38.56 63.11
N ARG A 370 21.81 38.53 63.61
CA ARG A 370 21.39 37.69 64.73
C ARG A 370 20.47 36.57 64.26
N CYS A 371 19.51 36.91 63.38
CA CYS A 371 18.61 35.95 62.77
C CYS A 371 18.50 36.19 61.27
N GLU A 372 18.88 35.18 60.48
CA GLU A 372 18.73 35.18 59.02
C GLU A 372 17.28 35.46 58.60
N CYS A 373 17.11 35.91 57.36
CA CYS A 373 15.78 36.18 56.79
C CYS A 373 15.02 34.87 56.59
N LEU A 374 13.77 34.80 57.07
CA LEU A 374 12.94 33.63 56.78
C LEU A 374 12.60 33.56 55.29
N LYS A 375 12.44 32.34 54.79
CA LYS A 375 12.00 32.10 53.41
C LYS A 375 10.54 32.49 53.17
N THR A 376 9.77 32.78 54.23
CA THR A 376 8.33 33.10 54.16
C THR A 376 7.92 34.12 55.20
N GLY A 377 7.11 35.10 54.82
CA GLY A 377 6.40 35.99 55.76
C GLY A 377 7.26 36.73 56.80
N ASP A 378 8.56 36.97 56.55
CA ASP A 378 9.42 37.74 57.45
C ASP A 378 8.98 39.21 57.50
N PRO A 379 8.66 39.80 58.67
CA PRO A 379 8.23 41.19 58.77
C PRO A 379 9.34 42.20 58.44
N ARG A 380 10.59 41.74 58.24
CA ARG A 380 11.75 42.56 57.86
C ARG A 380 11.97 42.60 56.34
N ALA A 381 11.13 41.91 55.56
CA ALA A 381 11.13 41.94 54.10
C ALA A 381 10.85 43.34 53.54
N ASN A 382 11.29 43.60 52.30
CA ASN A 382 11.25 44.93 51.67
C ASN A 382 12.04 46.00 52.45
N GLY A 383 13.24 45.63 52.93
CA GLY A 383 14.13 46.56 53.63
C GLY A 383 15.42 45.88 54.09
N ILE A 384 15.37 45.22 55.24
CA ILE A 384 16.51 44.45 55.79
C ILE A 384 16.62 43.08 55.10
N CYS A 385 15.48 42.47 54.78
CA CYS A 385 15.39 41.25 54.01
C CYS A 385 14.88 41.53 52.57
N PRO A 386 15.22 40.67 51.58
CA PRO A 386 14.66 40.74 50.24
C PRO A 386 13.13 40.80 50.24
N ALA A 387 12.55 41.47 49.26
CA ALA A 387 11.10 41.44 49.07
C ALA A 387 10.66 40.09 48.50
N TYR A 388 9.53 39.55 48.97
CA TYR A 388 8.96 38.35 48.36
C TYR A 388 8.38 38.65 46.98
N CYS A 389 8.50 37.69 46.06
CA CYS A 389 7.96 37.80 44.72
C CYS A 389 6.43 37.85 44.72
N VAL A 390 5.87 38.76 43.93
CA VAL A 390 4.41 38.88 43.70
C VAL A 390 4.11 38.45 42.26
N LYS A 391 3.10 37.61 42.09
CA LYS A 391 2.62 37.11 40.79
C LYS A 391 2.39 38.25 39.79
N GLY A 392 2.96 38.15 38.59
CA GLY A 392 2.94 39.19 37.56
C GLY A 392 3.87 40.39 37.82
N LYS A 393 4.71 40.35 38.86
CA LYS A 393 5.73 41.37 39.20
C LYS A 393 7.06 40.74 39.66
N VAL A 394 7.29 39.48 39.29
CA VAL A 394 8.54 38.76 39.57
C VAL A 394 9.73 39.45 38.91
N ASN A 395 10.89 39.40 39.55
CA ASN A 395 12.16 39.91 39.03
C ASN A 395 13.34 39.14 39.66
N ALA A 396 14.57 39.40 39.22
CA ALA A 396 15.76 38.70 39.72
C ALA A 396 15.97 38.83 41.24
N ASN A 397 15.59 39.96 41.83
CA ASN A 397 15.95 40.35 43.20
C ASN A 397 14.88 39.99 44.26
N CYS A 398 13.70 39.50 43.85
CA CYS A 398 12.68 39.03 44.78
C CYS A 398 12.88 37.55 45.13
N GLU A 399 12.47 37.14 46.33
CA GLU A 399 12.59 35.74 46.78
C GLU A 399 11.23 35.02 46.74
N CYS A 400 11.22 33.74 46.39
CA CYS A 400 9.97 32.97 46.29
C CYS A 400 9.54 32.43 47.66
N ASP A 401 8.42 32.94 48.17
CA ASP A 401 7.83 32.49 49.43
C ASP A 401 7.36 31.02 49.32
N THR A 402 7.91 30.15 50.18
CA THR A 402 7.61 28.71 50.17
C THR A 402 6.24 28.32 50.72
N ASN A 403 5.52 29.24 51.38
CA ASN A 403 4.24 29.01 52.06
C ASN A 403 3.08 29.85 51.45
N SER A 404 3.35 30.67 50.43
CA SER A 404 2.35 31.52 49.79
C SER A 404 1.27 30.70 49.07
N SER A 405 0.06 30.69 49.63
CA SER A 405 -1.13 30.06 49.03
C SER A 405 -1.63 30.79 47.77
N SER A 406 -1.36 32.09 47.64
CA SER A 406 -1.75 32.91 46.49
C SER A 406 -0.78 32.81 45.32
N PHE A 407 0.47 32.43 45.59
CA PHE A 407 1.53 32.28 44.59
C PHE A 407 2.51 31.18 45.01
N PRO A 408 2.17 29.89 44.77
CA PRO A 408 2.94 28.76 45.26
C PRO A 408 4.40 28.74 44.80
N LEU A 409 5.27 28.14 45.60
CA LEU A 409 6.72 28.07 45.37
C LEU A 409 7.10 27.63 43.95
N SER A 410 6.45 26.56 43.45
CA SER A 410 6.67 26.03 42.11
C SER A 410 6.28 27.03 41.02
N SER A 411 5.11 27.65 41.13
CA SER A 411 4.66 28.71 40.22
C SER A 411 5.61 29.91 40.23
N CYS A 412 6.07 30.34 41.41
CA CYS A 412 7.00 31.45 41.55
C CYS A 412 8.38 31.13 40.96
N GLN A 413 8.93 29.94 41.22
CA GLN A 413 10.21 29.52 40.66
C GLN A 413 10.16 29.40 39.14
N THR A 414 9.06 28.90 38.57
CA THR A 414 8.84 28.89 37.12
C THR A 414 8.74 30.31 36.57
N GLU A 415 7.90 31.19 37.13
CA GLU A 415 7.76 32.58 36.67
C GLU A 415 9.10 33.34 36.76
N LYS A 416 9.91 33.09 37.80
CA LYS A 416 11.25 33.67 37.94
C LYS A 416 12.21 33.15 36.87
N LYS A 417 12.25 31.84 36.60
CA LYS A 417 13.06 31.26 35.52
C LYS A 417 12.70 31.82 34.15
N CYS A 418 11.42 31.98 33.84
CA CYS A 418 10.96 32.55 32.57
C CYS A 418 11.34 34.04 32.38
N ILE A 419 11.77 34.72 33.44
CA ILE A 419 12.26 36.10 33.41
C ILE A 419 13.79 36.15 33.41
N THR A 420 14.48 35.30 34.19
CA THR A 420 15.94 35.39 34.37
C THR A 420 16.76 34.47 33.46
N ASP A 421 16.17 33.42 32.88
CA ASP A 421 16.87 32.33 32.19
C ASP A 421 16.11 31.81 30.96
N LEU A 422 15.26 32.65 30.34
CA LEU A 422 14.30 32.25 29.31
C LEU A 422 14.89 31.39 28.18
N ILE A 423 16.13 31.67 27.75
CA ILE A 423 16.82 30.98 26.65
C ILE A 423 16.95 29.47 26.91
N ASN A 424 17.18 29.05 28.15
CA ASN A 424 17.44 27.65 28.51
C ASN A 424 16.17 26.87 28.88
N GLN A 425 14.98 27.48 28.77
CA GLN A 425 13.71 26.87 29.16
C GLN A 425 12.93 26.40 27.93
N ASN A 426 12.29 25.24 28.01
CA ASN A 426 11.41 24.75 26.93
C ASN A 426 10.03 25.47 26.93
N ASN A 427 9.22 25.20 25.90
CA ASN A 427 7.90 25.81 25.69
C ASN A 427 6.82 25.33 26.69
N ILE A 428 7.03 24.21 27.38
CA ILE A 428 6.13 23.69 28.43
C ILE A 428 6.36 24.43 29.75
N THR A 429 7.62 24.60 30.16
CA THR A 429 8.02 25.33 31.37
C THR A 429 7.77 26.84 31.22
N CYS A 430 8.14 27.40 30.08
CA CYS A 430 7.99 28.83 29.79
C CYS A 430 7.33 29.00 28.42
N PRO A 431 6.03 29.32 28.36
CA PRO A 431 5.32 29.56 27.11
C PRO A 431 6.05 30.54 26.19
N CYS A 432 5.96 30.31 24.88
CA CYS A 432 6.63 31.16 23.89
C CYS A 432 6.06 32.58 23.91
N LEU A 433 6.92 33.60 24.03
CA LEU A 433 6.47 34.99 24.03
C LEU A 433 5.91 35.38 22.66
N SER A 434 4.84 36.18 22.66
CA SER A 434 4.23 36.70 21.43
C SER A 434 5.16 37.62 20.63
N THR A 435 6.20 38.19 21.26
CA THR A 435 7.21 39.03 20.63
C THR A 435 8.59 38.85 21.26
N GLY A 436 9.64 38.77 20.44
CA GLY A 436 11.02 38.85 20.92
C GLY A 436 11.51 37.66 21.76
N ASP A 437 10.83 36.50 21.68
CA ASP A 437 11.33 35.28 22.34
C ASP A 437 12.66 34.86 21.70
N PRO A 438 13.77 34.76 22.47
CA PRO A 438 15.08 34.39 21.93
C PRO A 438 15.14 32.92 21.48
N ARG A 439 14.11 32.11 21.74
CA ARG A 439 13.98 30.71 21.28
C ARG A 439 13.19 30.57 19.98
N ALA A 440 12.67 31.67 19.42
CA ALA A 440 11.86 31.65 18.21
C ALA A 440 12.66 31.15 17.00
N GLY A 441 12.10 30.19 16.25
CA GLY A 441 12.79 29.48 15.17
C GLY A 441 13.62 28.27 15.63
N ASN A 442 13.63 27.95 16.93
CA ASN A 442 14.26 26.75 17.48
C ASN A 442 13.26 25.98 18.36
N THR A 443 13.23 26.21 19.69
CA THR A 443 12.26 25.56 20.60
C THR A 443 10.88 26.21 20.57
N CYS A 444 10.77 27.44 20.08
CA CYS A 444 9.52 28.15 19.86
C CYS A 444 9.27 28.37 18.36
N PRO A 445 8.01 28.37 17.88
CA PRO A 445 7.72 28.63 16.47
C PRO A 445 8.27 29.97 16.00
N ALA A 446 8.78 30.03 14.77
CA ALA A 446 9.26 31.26 14.18
C ALA A 446 8.14 32.30 14.04
N TYR A 447 8.47 33.59 14.18
CA TYR A 447 7.51 34.65 13.87
C TYR A 447 7.25 34.73 12.36
N CYS A 448 6.00 34.96 11.98
CA CYS A 448 5.62 35.11 10.58
C CYS A 448 6.29 36.36 9.97
N ILE A 449 6.96 36.18 8.83
CA ILE A 449 7.46 37.27 8.00
C ILE A 449 6.39 37.60 6.95
N LYS A 450 6.16 38.89 6.71
CA LYS A 450 5.15 39.38 5.75
C LYS A 450 5.42 38.84 4.34
N GLY A 451 4.44 38.20 3.72
CA GLY A 451 4.61 37.51 2.43
C GLY A 451 5.43 36.21 2.47
N GLN A 452 5.83 35.73 3.65
CA GLN A 452 6.50 34.44 3.88
C GLN A 452 5.84 33.71 5.07
N VAL A 453 4.50 33.70 5.06
CA VAL A 453 3.67 33.09 6.11
C VAL A 453 3.57 31.59 5.87
N THR A 454 3.67 30.81 6.96
CA THR A 454 3.49 29.35 6.95
C THR A 454 2.42 28.94 7.95
N ALA A 455 1.87 27.73 7.80
CA ALA A 455 0.89 27.18 8.74
C ALA A 455 1.40 27.15 10.21
N ASN A 456 2.71 27.08 10.43
CA ASN A 456 3.31 26.89 11.74
C ASN A 456 3.90 28.18 12.36
N CYS A 457 3.97 29.30 11.65
CA CYS A 457 4.52 30.55 12.21
C CYS A 457 3.54 31.29 13.15
N THR A 458 4.08 32.11 14.05
CA THR A 458 3.32 32.91 15.03
C THR A 458 3.25 34.39 14.63
N CYS A 459 2.07 35.01 14.72
CA CYS A 459 1.90 36.44 14.47
C CYS A 459 2.41 37.29 15.65
N ASN A 460 3.29 38.25 15.35
CA ASN A 460 4.00 39.10 16.31
C ASN A 460 3.34 40.48 16.42
N THR A 461 3.11 40.99 17.64
CA THR A 461 2.37 42.25 17.85
C THR A 461 3.17 43.52 17.55
N ASN A 462 4.51 43.43 17.45
CA ASN A 462 5.41 44.58 17.46
C ASN A 462 6.13 44.83 16.11
N VAL A 463 5.72 44.16 15.02
CA VAL A 463 6.31 44.36 13.69
C VAL A 463 5.74 45.64 13.06
N THR A 464 6.58 46.68 12.97
CA THR A 464 6.22 47.95 12.32
C THR A 464 5.85 47.72 10.85
N GLY A 465 4.58 48.00 10.50
CA GLY A 465 4.05 47.81 9.14
C GLY A 465 3.46 46.43 8.84
N TYR A 466 3.32 45.56 9.85
CA TYR A 466 2.66 44.25 9.74
C TYR A 466 1.89 43.92 11.02
N THR A 467 0.59 44.21 11.02
CA THR A 467 -0.27 44.00 12.20
C THR A 467 -0.63 42.52 12.38
N VAL A 468 -1.05 42.14 13.60
CA VAL A 468 -1.54 40.79 13.89
C VAL A 468 -2.70 40.42 12.98
N ASP A 469 -3.67 41.32 12.75
CA ASP A 469 -4.80 41.11 11.85
C ASP A 469 -4.37 40.88 10.39
N GLN A 470 -3.34 41.58 9.90
CA GLN A 470 -2.76 41.34 8.59
C GLN A 470 -2.10 39.96 8.51
N CYS A 471 -1.34 39.60 9.54
CA CYS A 471 -0.68 38.30 9.64
C CYS A 471 -1.67 37.13 9.75
N GLN A 472 -2.74 37.26 10.54
CA GLN A 472 -3.79 36.25 10.65
C GLN A 472 -4.55 36.09 9.34
N LYS A 473 -4.81 37.18 8.61
CA LYS A 473 -5.38 37.11 7.26
C LYS A 473 -4.44 36.42 6.28
N GLU A 474 -3.18 36.84 6.16
CA GLU A 474 -2.18 36.17 5.31
C GLU A 474 -2.08 34.66 5.66
N LYS A 475 -2.18 34.30 6.94
CA LYS A 475 -2.17 32.90 7.40
C LYS A 475 -3.42 32.10 6.99
N LEU A 476 -4.62 32.70 7.07
CA LEU A 476 -5.86 32.09 6.57
C LEU A 476 -5.82 31.92 5.05
N CYS A 477 -5.32 32.91 4.31
CA CYS A 477 -5.18 32.84 2.85
C CYS A 477 -4.15 31.80 2.40
N PHE A 478 -3.17 31.44 3.25
CA PHE A 478 -2.23 30.35 2.98
C PHE A 478 -2.82 28.97 3.32
N ALA A 479 -3.48 28.84 4.48
CA ALA A 479 -3.87 27.53 5.02
C ALA A 479 -5.25 27.02 4.57
N ASP A 480 -6.19 27.92 4.21
CA ASP A 480 -7.61 27.59 4.03
C ASP A 480 -8.26 28.42 2.90
N LEU A 481 -7.49 28.73 1.84
CA LEU A 481 -7.89 29.68 0.79
C LEU A 481 -9.29 29.45 0.23
N VAL A 482 -9.69 28.18 0.03
CA VAL A 482 -10.95 27.81 -0.64
C VAL A 482 -12.20 28.26 0.13
N ASN A 483 -12.13 28.38 1.46
CA ASN A 483 -13.25 28.80 2.30
C ASN A 483 -13.27 30.31 2.59
N GLN A 484 -12.23 31.05 2.18
CA GLN A 484 -12.14 32.49 2.44
C GLN A 484 -12.79 33.33 1.32
N PRO A 485 -13.61 34.34 1.64
CA PRO A 485 -14.18 35.23 0.63
C PRO A 485 -13.14 36.18 0.06
N ASN A 486 -13.40 36.70 -1.14
CA ASN A 486 -12.51 37.66 -1.85
C ASN A 486 -12.18 38.92 -1.01
N SER A 487 -13.11 39.35 -0.14
CA SER A 487 -12.91 40.47 0.81
C SER A 487 -11.94 40.18 1.96
N THR A 488 -11.63 38.91 2.24
CA THR A 488 -10.63 38.48 3.23
C THR A 488 -9.32 38.11 2.56
N CYS A 489 -9.40 37.35 1.46
CA CYS A 489 -8.28 36.86 0.67
C CYS A 489 -8.51 37.21 -0.80
N PRO A 490 -7.76 38.17 -1.39
CA PRO A 490 -7.89 38.49 -2.80
C PRO A 490 -7.77 37.26 -3.70
N CYS A 491 -8.40 37.29 -4.87
CA CYS A 491 -8.25 36.25 -5.88
C CYS A 491 -6.77 36.13 -6.32
N LEU A 492 -6.22 34.91 -6.36
CA LEU A 492 -4.87 34.69 -6.88
C LEU A 492 -4.81 35.03 -8.38
N PRO A 493 -3.66 35.50 -8.89
CA PRO A 493 -3.49 35.74 -10.32
C PRO A 493 -3.58 34.45 -11.15
N THR A 494 -3.34 33.29 -10.53
CA THR A 494 -3.34 31.97 -11.20
C THR A 494 -3.87 30.88 -10.30
N GLY A 495 -4.63 29.93 -10.84
CA GLY A 495 -4.98 28.68 -10.15
C GLY A 495 -5.75 28.82 -8.82
N ASP A 496 -6.46 29.94 -8.59
CA ASP A 496 -7.31 30.09 -7.41
C ASP A 496 -8.46 29.05 -7.43
N PRO A 497 -8.60 28.20 -6.38
CA PRO A 497 -9.65 27.18 -6.35
C PRO A 497 -11.07 27.76 -6.26
N ARG A 498 -11.21 29.07 -6.04
CA ARG A 498 -12.49 29.80 -6.02
C ARG A 498 -12.87 30.41 -7.37
N ALA A 499 -11.98 30.34 -8.38
CA ALA A 499 -12.23 30.90 -9.71
C ALA A 499 -13.45 30.24 -10.38
N GLY A 500 -14.31 31.05 -10.99
CA GLY A 500 -15.56 30.60 -11.62
C GLY A 500 -16.71 30.32 -10.63
N ASN A 501 -16.42 30.04 -9.36
CA ASN A 501 -17.41 29.75 -8.32
C ASN A 501 -18.03 31.02 -7.68
N GLY A 502 -18.16 32.10 -8.46
CA GLY A 502 -18.80 33.37 -8.05
C GLY A 502 -18.03 34.25 -7.04
N GLN A 503 -17.08 33.69 -6.28
CA GLN A 503 -16.18 34.45 -5.40
C GLN A 503 -15.07 35.16 -6.18
N CYS A 504 -14.53 34.48 -7.19
CA CYS A 504 -13.49 34.97 -8.09
C CYS A 504 -13.91 34.79 -9.56
N PRO A 505 -13.54 35.71 -10.47
CA PRO A 505 -13.75 35.53 -11.90
C PRO A 505 -13.15 34.20 -12.40
N ALA A 506 -13.73 33.63 -13.45
CA ALA A 506 -13.13 32.46 -14.10
C ALA A 506 -11.86 32.87 -14.86
N TYR A 507 -10.85 32.00 -14.89
CA TYR A 507 -9.73 32.18 -15.80
C TYR A 507 -10.18 31.96 -17.25
N CYS A 508 -9.64 32.73 -18.18
CA CYS A 508 -9.91 32.55 -19.60
C CYS A 508 -9.30 31.24 -20.08
N ILE A 509 -10.12 30.37 -20.67
CA ILE A 509 -9.66 29.19 -21.39
C ILE A 509 -9.39 29.62 -22.84
N LYS A 510 -8.26 29.15 -23.41
CA LYS A 510 -7.90 29.36 -24.81
C LYS A 510 -9.05 28.97 -25.75
N ASP A 511 -9.26 29.75 -26.81
CA ASP A 511 -10.35 29.61 -27.78
C ASP A 511 -11.76 29.88 -27.21
N GLN A 512 -11.89 30.14 -25.90
CA GLN A 512 -13.17 30.37 -25.18
C GLN A 512 -13.20 31.65 -24.32
N VAL A 513 -12.42 32.69 -24.67
CA VAL A 513 -12.48 34.00 -23.97
C VAL A 513 -13.91 34.55 -23.93
N ASN A 514 -14.29 35.13 -22.80
CA ASN A 514 -15.56 35.84 -22.62
C ASN A 514 -15.34 37.14 -21.83
N GLN A 515 -16.31 38.07 -21.86
CA GLN A 515 -16.17 39.40 -21.22
C GLN A 515 -16.00 39.37 -19.69
N SER A 516 -16.24 38.22 -19.04
CA SER A 516 -16.17 38.04 -17.58
C SER A 516 -14.98 37.20 -17.10
N CYS A 517 -14.11 36.72 -18.00
CA CYS A 517 -12.93 35.96 -17.61
C CYS A 517 -11.67 36.84 -17.46
N VAL A 518 -10.68 36.34 -16.72
CA VAL A 518 -9.38 37.00 -16.53
C VAL A 518 -8.22 36.14 -17.05
N CYS A 519 -7.17 36.77 -17.58
CA CYS A 519 -6.01 36.06 -18.10
C CYS A 519 -5.09 35.59 -16.96
N ASP A 520 -4.94 34.27 -16.84
CA ASP A 520 -3.99 33.59 -15.94
C ASP A 520 -2.54 33.76 -16.44
N THR A 521 -1.56 33.76 -15.53
CA THR A 521 -0.13 33.96 -15.83
C THR A 521 0.68 32.68 -15.95
N ASN A 522 0.13 31.52 -15.59
CA ASN A 522 0.86 30.26 -15.42
C ASN A 522 0.28 29.08 -16.23
N ILE A 523 -0.73 29.28 -17.08
CA ILE A 523 -1.26 28.19 -17.94
C ILE A 523 -0.16 27.72 -18.93
N PRO A 524 0.25 26.44 -18.89
CA PRO A 524 1.28 25.93 -19.80
C PRO A 524 0.81 26.03 -21.27
N GLY A 525 1.56 26.79 -22.09
CA GLY A 525 1.25 26.99 -23.51
C GLY A 525 0.21 28.07 -23.83
N TYR A 526 -0.30 28.81 -22.83
CA TYR A 526 -1.23 29.92 -23.04
C TYR A 526 -0.89 31.09 -22.09
N THR A 527 -0.05 32.00 -22.58
CA THR A 527 0.47 33.13 -21.80
C THR A 527 -0.54 34.26 -21.64
N VAL A 528 -0.32 35.13 -20.64
CA VAL A 528 -1.09 36.38 -20.43
C VAL A 528 -1.19 37.19 -21.73
N ALA A 529 -0.09 37.32 -22.47
CA ALA A 529 -0.05 38.08 -23.71
C ALA A 529 -0.95 37.46 -24.80
N GLN A 530 -0.90 36.14 -24.98
CA GLN A 530 -1.77 35.43 -25.93
C GLN A 530 -3.25 35.58 -25.54
N CYS A 531 -3.58 35.45 -24.25
CA CYS A 531 -4.93 35.66 -23.76
C CYS A 531 -5.44 37.10 -23.92
N GLN A 532 -4.59 38.09 -23.64
CA GLN A 532 -4.93 39.51 -23.83
C GLN A 532 -5.14 39.85 -25.30
N ILE A 533 -4.28 39.33 -26.19
CA ILE A 533 -4.46 39.42 -27.64
C ILE A 533 -5.80 38.79 -28.04
N GLU A 534 -6.08 37.55 -27.65
CA GLU A 534 -7.33 36.85 -27.99
C GLU A 534 -8.58 37.62 -27.51
N TYR A 535 -8.56 38.21 -26.30
CA TYR A 535 -9.61 39.10 -25.81
C TYR A 535 -9.79 40.34 -26.70
N GLN A 536 -8.70 41.02 -27.06
CA GLN A 536 -8.75 42.21 -27.91
C GLN A 536 -9.22 41.88 -29.34
N CYS A 537 -8.81 40.75 -29.92
CA CYS A 537 -9.29 40.28 -31.21
C CYS A 537 -10.80 39.98 -31.18
N LYS A 538 -11.33 39.49 -30.05
CA LYS A 538 -12.74 39.10 -29.91
C LYS A 538 -13.68 40.25 -29.60
N TYR A 539 -13.22 41.27 -28.87
CA TYR A 539 -14.08 42.36 -28.37
C TYR A 539 -13.68 43.78 -28.81
N ASN A 540 -12.52 43.96 -29.43
CA ASN A 540 -11.97 45.28 -29.80
C ASN A 540 -11.24 45.26 -31.15
N LEU A 541 -11.64 44.35 -32.06
CA LEU A 541 -10.92 44.03 -33.30
C LEU A 541 -10.55 45.24 -34.15
N ALA A 542 -11.46 46.21 -34.28
CA ALA A 542 -11.27 47.41 -35.11
C ALA A 542 -10.07 48.29 -34.69
N ASN A 543 -9.56 48.13 -33.47
CA ASN A 543 -8.38 48.85 -32.96
C ASN A 543 -7.08 48.00 -32.96
N GLN A 544 -7.10 46.78 -33.49
CA GLN A 544 -5.96 45.85 -33.47
C GLN A 544 -5.24 45.77 -34.82
N ILE A 545 -3.92 45.66 -34.79
CA ILE A 545 -3.11 45.48 -36.00
C ILE A 545 -3.13 44.02 -36.50
N ALA A 546 -2.84 43.81 -37.79
CA ALA A 546 -2.99 42.50 -38.43
C ALA A 546 -1.93 41.44 -38.02
N SER A 547 -0.80 41.85 -37.42
CA SER A 547 0.16 40.94 -36.79
C SER A 547 -0.38 40.31 -35.50
N ASP A 548 -1.23 41.03 -34.80
CA ASP A 548 -1.67 40.68 -33.45
C ASP A 548 -3.01 39.95 -33.52
N CYS A 549 -3.91 40.42 -34.40
CA CYS A 549 -5.19 39.78 -34.70
C CYS A 549 -5.30 39.50 -36.21
N PRO A 550 -5.25 38.22 -36.64
CA PRO A 550 -5.42 37.84 -38.05
C PRO A 550 -6.66 38.46 -38.69
N CYS A 551 -6.60 38.73 -39.99
CA CYS A 551 -7.70 39.32 -40.75
C CYS A 551 -8.85 38.32 -40.94
N LEU A 552 -10.09 38.74 -40.67
CA LEU A 552 -11.28 37.90 -40.89
C LEU A 552 -11.53 37.66 -42.39
N SER A 553 -11.92 36.44 -42.73
CA SER A 553 -12.24 36.03 -44.11
C SER A 553 -13.56 36.61 -44.65
N ILE A 554 -14.39 37.20 -43.78
CA ILE A 554 -15.62 37.93 -44.11
C ILE A 554 -15.72 39.15 -43.18
N GLY A 555 -15.89 40.34 -43.75
CA GLY A 555 -16.32 41.54 -43.00
C GLY A 555 -15.36 42.08 -41.94
N ASP A 556 -14.04 41.92 -42.10
CA ASP A 556 -13.08 42.53 -41.17
C ASP A 556 -13.20 44.07 -41.18
N PRO A 557 -13.45 44.73 -40.03
CA PRO A 557 -13.61 46.18 -39.98
C PRO A 557 -12.35 46.98 -40.33
N ARG A 558 -11.19 46.32 -40.50
CA ARG A 558 -9.89 46.92 -40.83
C ARG A 558 -9.50 46.77 -42.31
N ALA A 559 -10.29 46.08 -43.12
CA ALA A 559 -10.04 45.91 -44.54
C ALA A 559 -9.93 47.27 -45.27
N GLY A 560 -8.95 47.40 -46.17
CA GLY A 560 -8.71 48.64 -46.93
C GLY A 560 -7.99 49.77 -46.19
N TYR A 561 -7.81 49.68 -44.87
CA TYR A 561 -7.07 50.67 -44.07
C TYR A 561 -5.58 50.36 -43.91
N GLY A 562 -5.00 49.59 -44.86
CA GLY A 562 -3.59 49.19 -44.86
C GLY A 562 -3.19 48.17 -43.78
N GLN A 563 -4.10 47.82 -42.86
CA GLN A 563 -3.91 46.76 -41.87
C GLN A 563 -4.26 45.39 -42.46
N CYS A 564 -5.45 45.24 -43.03
CA CYS A 564 -5.90 44.02 -43.70
C CYS A 564 -6.03 44.23 -45.22
N PRO A 565 -5.71 43.22 -46.05
CA PRO A 565 -5.87 43.31 -47.50
C PRO A 565 -7.32 43.61 -47.89
N ASP A 566 -7.51 44.35 -48.98
CA ASP A 566 -8.83 44.57 -49.56
C ASP A 566 -9.47 43.26 -50.02
N TYR A 567 -10.80 43.18 -49.91
CA TYR A 567 -11.57 42.17 -50.61
C TYR A 567 -11.61 42.50 -52.11
N CYS A 568 -11.43 41.50 -52.97
CA CYS A 568 -11.53 41.69 -54.42
C CYS A 568 -12.95 42.09 -54.81
N THR A 569 -13.14 43.29 -55.35
CA THR A 569 -14.47 43.80 -55.75
C THR A 569 -14.80 43.56 -57.22
N ALA A 570 -13.78 43.32 -58.04
CA ALA A 570 -13.88 42.84 -59.41
C ALA A 570 -12.56 42.16 -59.82
N LYS A 571 -12.53 41.62 -61.04
CA LYS A 571 -11.29 41.19 -61.68
C LYS A 571 -10.33 42.38 -61.84
N ASP A 572 -9.07 42.15 -61.48
CA ASP A 572 -7.95 43.12 -61.55
C ASP A 572 -8.07 44.40 -60.68
N THR A 573 -9.01 44.49 -59.73
CA THR A 573 -9.12 45.61 -58.77
C THR A 573 -9.46 45.19 -57.33
N PRO A 574 -8.90 45.85 -56.29
CA PRO A 574 -8.05 47.04 -56.35
C PRO A 574 -6.58 46.78 -56.71
N THR A 575 -6.05 45.60 -56.41
CA THR A 575 -4.74 45.09 -56.88
C THR A 575 -4.80 43.56 -57.03
N SER A 576 -3.76 42.94 -57.58
CA SER A 576 -3.58 41.47 -57.61
C SER A 576 -3.67 40.80 -56.23
N ASP A 577 -3.36 41.56 -55.17
CA ASP A 577 -3.07 41.05 -53.84
C ASP A 577 -4.32 41.00 -52.94
N CYS A 578 -5.47 41.46 -53.46
CA CYS A 578 -6.76 41.37 -52.79
C CYS A 578 -7.14 39.92 -52.43
N ILE A 579 -7.96 39.74 -51.40
CA ILE A 579 -8.49 38.45 -50.97
C ILE A 579 -9.92 38.24 -51.50
N CYS A 580 -10.25 37.02 -51.93
CA CYS A 580 -11.61 36.71 -52.37
C CYS A 580 -12.55 36.71 -51.14
N ASP A 581 -13.61 37.53 -51.16
CA ASP A 581 -14.64 37.50 -50.11
C ASP A 581 -15.29 36.12 -50.08
N SER A 582 -15.30 35.48 -48.90
CA SER A 582 -15.88 34.14 -48.71
C SER A 582 -17.41 34.15 -48.65
N ASN A 583 -18.05 35.32 -48.61
CA ASN A 583 -19.50 35.49 -48.67
C ASN A 583 -20.06 35.05 -50.04
N PRO A 584 -20.98 34.07 -50.10
CA PRO A 584 -21.62 33.66 -51.37
C PRO A 584 -22.44 34.76 -52.05
N SER A 585 -22.75 35.85 -51.33
CA SER A 585 -23.52 37.01 -51.82
C SER A 585 -22.63 38.22 -52.16
N ALA A 586 -21.30 38.05 -52.20
CA ALA A 586 -20.35 39.10 -52.56
C ALA A 586 -20.55 39.60 -54.00
N GLN A 587 -20.22 40.87 -54.25
CA GLN A 587 -20.30 41.49 -55.58
C GLN A 587 -19.40 40.81 -56.63
N TYR A 588 -18.33 40.16 -56.18
CA TYR A 588 -17.47 39.29 -56.98
C TYR A 588 -17.39 37.92 -56.27
N PRO A 589 -18.22 36.93 -56.65
CA PRO A 589 -18.41 35.71 -55.87
C PRO A 589 -17.13 34.88 -55.69
N PRO A 590 -16.95 34.20 -54.53
CA PRO A 590 -15.74 33.42 -54.23
C PRO A 590 -15.43 32.33 -55.25
N SER A 591 -16.44 31.71 -55.88
CA SER A 591 -16.23 30.71 -56.93
C SER A 591 -15.57 31.32 -58.18
N SER A 592 -16.06 32.46 -58.65
CA SER A 592 -15.45 33.23 -59.75
C SER A 592 -14.04 33.70 -59.37
N CYS A 593 -13.92 34.42 -58.25
CA CYS A 593 -12.65 34.99 -57.80
C CYS A 593 -11.54 33.95 -57.63
N ASN A 594 -11.82 32.78 -57.02
CA ASN A 594 -10.82 31.73 -56.87
C ASN A 594 -10.50 31.02 -58.20
N SER A 595 -11.46 30.89 -59.11
CA SER A 595 -11.21 30.29 -60.44
C SER A 595 -10.28 31.16 -61.30
N GLU A 596 -10.42 32.48 -61.23
CA GLU A 596 -9.64 33.41 -62.05
C GLU A 596 -8.25 33.74 -61.46
N LYS A 597 -7.94 33.28 -60.23
CA LYS A 597 -6.60 33.40 -59.60
C LYS A 597 -5.68 32.19 -59.79
N GLN A 598 -6.08 31.15 -60.54
CA GLN A 598 -5.19 30.03 -60.88
C GLN A 598 -4.30 30.34 -62.09
N CYS A 599 -3.06 29.83 -62.10
CA CYS A 599 -2.18 29.96 -63.26
C CYS A 599 -2.75 29.18 -64.47
N ASN A 600 -2.83 29.86 -65.62
CA ASN A 600 -3.28 29.29 -66.90
C ASN A 600 -2.12 29.04 -67.90
N VAL A 601 -0.90 29.42 -67.56
CA VAL A 601 0.32 29.20 -68.35
C VAL A 601 1.02 27.90 -67.93
N SER A 602 1.73 27.28 -68.88
CA SER A 602 2.49 26.04 -68.69
C SER A 602 3.49 26.13 -67.54
N SER A 603 3.67 25.03 -66.79
CA SER A 603 4.69 24.90 -65.74
C SER A 603 6.13 25.15 -66.21
N SER A 604 6.40 25.06 -67.51
CA SER A 604 7.70 25.37 -68.11
C SER A 604 7.97 26.87 -68.33
N SER A 605 7.03 27.74 -67.96
CA SER A 605 7.15 29.20 -68.09
C SER A 605 7.50 29.89 -66.75
N THR A 606 7.69 31.20 -66.80
CA THR A 606 7.94 32.05 -65.63
C THR A 606 6.88 33.15 -65.58
N VAL A 607 6.34 33.43 -64.40
CA VAL A 607 5.37 34.51 -64.15
C VAL A 607 5.97 35.56 -63.20
N THR A 608 5.37 36.74 -63.16
CA THR A 608 5.65 37.72 -62.10
C THR A 608 5.40 37.06 -60.74
N LYS A 609 6.30 37.25 -59.78
CA LYS A 609 6.22 36.57 -58.48
C LYS A 609 4.84 36.77 -57.83
N ASP A 610 4.25 35.69 -57.36
CA ASP A 610 2.96 35.60 -56.68
C ASP A 610 1.71 36.05 -57.49
N SER A 611 1.86 36.39 -58.78
CA SER A 611 0.76 36.92 -59.64
C SER A 611 -0.36 35.93 -60.00
N CYS A 612 -0.13 34.62 -59.84
CA CYS A 612 -1.15 33.58 -59.97
C CYS A 612 -0.84 32.40 -59.03
N THR A 613 -1.87 31.65 -58.63
CA THR A 613 -1.73 30.49 -57.74
C THR A 613 -1.35 29.24 -58.55
N CYS A 614 -0.31 28.53 -58.14
CA CYS A 614 0.11 27.27 -58.75
C CYS A 614 -1.00 26.21 -58.66
N SER A 615 -1.06 25.29 -59.63
CA SER A 615 -1.90 24.09 -59.57
C SER A 615 -1.10 22.84 -59.98
N GLY A 616 -1.65 21.64 -59.70
CA GLY A 616 -1.04 20.38 -60.10
C GLY A 616 -0.82 20.21 -61.61
N SER A 617 -1.50 21.00 -62.46
CA SER A 617 -1.32 21.04 -63.91
C SER A 617 -0.51 22.25 -64.40
N ASN A 618 -0.58 23.41 -63.73
CA ASN A 618 0.08 24.65 -64.12
C ASN A 618 0.82 25.27 -62.91
N HIS A 619 2.13 25.07 -62.83
CA HIS A 619 2.99 25.57 -61.76
C HIS A 619 4.26 26.23 -62.33
N PRO A 620 4.12 27.40 -62.99
CA PRO A 620 5.25 28.13 -63.58
C PRO A 620 6.18 28.70 -62.51
N THR A 621 7.44 28.96 -62.87
CA THR A 621 8.40 29.58 -61.96
C THR A 621 7.88 30.94 -61.50
N GLY A 622 7.72 31.12 -60.19
CA GLY A 622 7.22 32.36 -59.58
C GLY A 622 5.73 32.36 -59.22
N CYS A 623 4.96 31.30 -59.49
CA CYS A 623 3.58 31.20 -59.00
C CYS A 623 3.53 31.13 -57.46
N ARG A 624 2.41 31.61 -56.89
CA ARG A 624 2.11 31.51 -55.45
C ARG A 624 1.67 30.10 -55.09
N CYS A 625 2.27 29.50 -54.08
CA CYS A 625 1.87 28.18 -53.61
C CYS A 625 0.47 28.19 -52.96
N PRO A 626 -0.39 27.18 -53.23
CA PRO A 626 -1.67 27.01 -52.55
C PRO A 626 -1.55 27.02 -51.03
N SER A 627 -2.51 27.66 -50.36
CA SER A 627 -2.66 27.61 -48.90
C SER A 627 -3.26 26.27 -48.45
N GLU A 628 -4.33 25.83 -49.13
CA GLU A 628 -4.92 24.50 -48.94
C GLU A 628 -3.92 23.40 -49.34
N THR A 629 -3.63 22.48 -48.42
CA THR A 629 -2.58 21.47 -48.66
C THR A 629 -2.98 20.48 -49.75
N THR A 630 -4.27 20.13 -49.86
CA THR A 630 -4.83 19.24 -50.89
C THR A 630 -4.46 19.67 -52.32
N HIS A 631 -4.38 20.98 -52.56
CA HIS A 631 -4.03 21.56 -53.86
C HIS A 631 -2.53 21.50 -54.20
N LEU A 632 -1.67 21.07 -53.28
CA LEU A 632 -0.25 20.78 -53.54
C LEU A 632 -0.04 19.45 -54.31
N THR A 633 -1.09 18.64 -54.45
CA THR A 633 -1.08 17.39 -55.22
C THR A 633 -0.66 17.66 -56.67
N GLY A 634 0.45 17.06 -57.10
CA GLY A 634 1.04 17.26 -58.44
C GLY A 634 1.99 18.46 -58.57
N ILE A 635 2.18 19.27 -57.52
CA ILE A 635 3.13 20.40 -57.53
C ILE A 635 4.49 19.94 -56.97
N PRO A 636 5.59 20.06 -57.73
CA PRO A 636 6.89 19.54 -57.30
C PRO A 636 7.54 20.41 -56.20
N ILE A 637 8.37 19.78 -55.36
CA ILE A 637 8.90 20.38 -54.12
C ILE A 637 9.84 21.58 -54.35
N ASN A 638 10.48 21.67 -55.53
CA ASN A 638 11.30 22.81 -55.93
C ASN A 638 10.47 24.03 -56.36
N GLN A 639 9.16 23.85 -56.59
CA GLN A 639 8.25 24.94 -56.94
C GLN A 639 7.40 25.37 -55.72
N CYS A 640 7.06 24.42 -54.84
CA CYS A 640 6.43 24.67 -53.55
C CYS A 640 7.00 23.72 -52.49
N GLU A 641 7.67 24.26 -51.47
CA GLU A 641 8.25 23.50 -50.37
C GLU A 641 7.21 22.65 -49.61
N CYS A 642 7.69 21.66 -48.86
CA CYS A 642 6.85 20.76 -48.05
C CYS A 642 6.19 21.50 -46.88
N ARG A 643 4.89 21.29 -46.65
CA ARG A 643 4.20 21.82 -45.47
C ARG A 643 4.56 21.03 -44.21
N SER A 644 4.69 21.74 -43.10
CA SER A 644 4.92 21.18 -41.76
C SER A 644 3.73 20.42 -41.17
N SER A 645 2.59 20.39 -41.86
CA SER A 645 1.41 19.61 -41.48
C SER A 645 0.58 19.22 -42.70
N GLY A 646 0.08 17.99 -42.74
CA GLY A 646 -0.93 17.55 -43.71
C GLY A 646 -0.60 17.75 -45.20
N ASP A 647 0.67 17.75 -45.61
CA ASP A 647 1.06 17.81 -47.02
C ASP A 647 0.72 16.49 -47.74
N PRO A 648 -0.09 16.47 -48.81
CA PRO A 648 -0.44 15.24 -49.53
C PRO A 648 0.76 14.58 -50.24
N ARG A 649 1.95 15.21 -50.23
CA ARG A 649 3.20 14.67 -50.77
C ARG A 649 4.07 13.99 -49.70
N ALA A 650 3.66 14.01 -48.43
CA ALA A 650 4.34 13.33 -47.32
C ALA A 650 4.44 11.81 -47.55
N GLY A 651 5.60 11.23 -47.24
CA GLY A 651 5.90 9.83 -47.50
C GLY A 651 6.22 9.47 -48.95
N ASN A 652 6.29 10.46 -49.86
CA ASN A 652 6.72 10.26 -51.25
C ASN A 652 7.79 11.29 -51.65
N ALA A 653 7.42 12.57 -51.76
CA ALA A 653 8.35 13.66 -52.08
C ALA A 653 8.70 14.54 -50.88
N CYS A 654 7.88 14.49 -49.83
CA CYS A 654 8.14 15.12 -48.53
C CYS A 654 8.37 14.06 -47.44
N PRO A 655 9.10 14.37 -46.35
CA PRO A 655 9.31 13.44 -45.25
C PRO A 655 8.00 12.91 -44.64
N VAL A 656 8.07 11.75 -43.97
CA VAL A 656 6.92 11.15 -43.26
C VAL A 656 6.69 11.90 -41.94
N TYR A 657 5.43 12.14 -41.56
CA TYR A 657 5.11 12.65 -40.23
C TYR A 657 5.33 11.56 -39.17
N CYS A 658 5.96 11.91 -38.04
CA CYS A 658 6.20 10.96 -36.96
C CYS A 658 4.89 10.45 -36.36
N VAL A 659 4.82 9.17 -36.02
CA VAL A 659 3.69 8.54 -35.34
C VAL A 659 4.04 8.22 -33.89
N ASN A 660 3.05 8.29 -33.01
CA ASN A 660 3.22 8.00 -31.58
C ASN A 660 3.79 6.57 -31.38
N GLY A 661 4.86 6.46 -30.59
CA GLY A 661 5.61 5.21 -30.39
C GLY A 661 6.52 4.79 -31.56
N GLN A 662 6.61 5.56 -32.64
CA GLN A 662 7.44 5.26 -33.83
C GLN A 662 8.20 6.49 -34.36
N VAL A 663 8.81 7.25 -33.44
CA VAL A 663 9.74 8.34 -33.79
C VAL A 663 11.09 7.80 -34.31
N ASN A 664 11.64 8.48 -35.32
CA ASN A 664 12.97 8.19 -35.87
C ASN A 664 13.57 9.48 -36.48
N SER A 665 14.84 9.45 -36.88
CA SER A 665 15.55 10.63 -37.39
C SER A 665 14.92 11.22 -38.66
N SER A 666 14.36 10.37 -39.53
CA SER A 666 13.83 10.72 -40.85
C SER A 666 12.41 11.25 -40.86
N CYS A 667 11.65 11.13 -39.76
CA CYS A 667 10.29 11.68 -39.65
C CYS A 667 10.28 13.11 -39.11
N VAL A 668 9.24 13.88 -39.42
CA VAL A 668 9.02 15.25 -38.89
C VAL A 668 7.79 15.31 -38.00
N CYS A 669 7.82 16.15 -36.96
CA CYS A 669 6.68 16.35 -36.08
C CYS A 669 5.64 17.28 -36.73
N ASP A 670 4.38 16.84 -36.82
CA ASP A 670 3.28 17.64 -37.37
C ASP A 670 2.83 18.67 -36.32
N LEU A 671 2.61 19.92 -36.75
CA LEU A 671 2.16 21.02 -35.88
C LEU A 671 0.68 20.96 -35.51
N ASN A 672 -0.12 20.19 -36.26
CA ASN A 672 -1.58 20.13 -36.18
C ASN A 672 -2.13 18.73 -35.80
N ASP A 673 -1.26 17.75 -35.51
CA ASP A 673 -1.68 16.43 -35.02
C ASP A 673 -2.14 16.50 -33.55
N ASN A 674 -3.45 16.44 -33.34
CA ASN A 674 -4.07 16.39 -32.01
C ASN A 674 -3.84 15.06 -31.27
N SER A 675 -3.45 13.99 -31.97
CA SER A 675 -3.20 12.65 -31.41
C SER A 675 -1.74 12.43 -31.01
N PHE A 676 -0.81 13.11 -31.68
CA PHE A 676 0.61 13.16 -31.31
C PHE A 676 1.15 14.59 -31.34
N PRO A 677 0.78 15.44 -30.35
CA PRO A 677 1.08 16.87 -30.37
C PRO A 677 2.57 17.18 -30.55
N TYR A 678 2.88 18.20 -31.34
CA TYR A 678 4.24 18.62 -31.71
C TYR A 678 5.26 18.61 -30.56
N THR A 679 4.93 19.21 -29.41
CA THR A 679 5.81 19.30 -28.24
C THR A 679 6.03 17.97 -27.51
N THR A 680 5.16 16.98 -27.73
CA THR A 680 5.37 15.60 -27.32
C THR A 680 6.18 14.84 -28.36
N CYS A 681 5.89 15.00 -29.64
CA CYS A 681 6.68 14.40 -30.71
C CYS A 681 8.16 14.80 -30.67
N GLU A 682 8.49 16.09 -30.53
CA GLU A 682 9.88 16.56 -30.45
C GLU A 682 10.60 16.03 -29.19
N ARG A 683 9.89 15.95 -28.05
CA ARG A 683 10.42 15.37 -26.81
C ARG A 683 10.73 13.89 -26.99
N ASP A 684 9.76 13.12 -27.46
CA ASP A 684 9.85 11.68 -27.59
C ASP A 684 10.93 11.32 -28.63
N LYS A 685 11.07 12.14 -29.69
CA LYS A 685 12.14 12.06 -30.69
C LYS A 685 13.51 12.33 -30.07
N ALA A 686 13.65 13.36 -29.23
CA ALA A 686 14.90 13.62 -28.49
C ALA A 686 15.27 12.49 -27.52
N CYS A 687 14.30 11.97 -26.75
CA CYS A 687 14.53 10.88 -25.79
C CYS A 687 14.83 9.54 -26.46
N SER A 688 14.33 9.31 -27.69
CA SER A 688 14.53 8.04 -28.41
C SER A 688 15.79 8.02 -29.29
N ILE A 689 16.33 9.19 -29.67
CA ILE A 689 17.47 9.28 -30.62
C ILE A 689 18.75 9.76 -29.93
N ASP A 690 18.67 10.70 -28.99
CA ASP A 690 19.84 11.37 -28.41
C ASP A 690 19.74 11.53 -26.88
N LEU A 691 19.29 10.47 -26.20
CA LEU A 691 19.05 10.44 -24.76
C LEU A 691 20.24 10.93 -23.92
N ILE A 692 21.46 10.62 -24.35
CA ILE A 692 22.71 10.92 -23.63
C ILE A 692 22.90 12.42 -23.37
N HIS A 693 22.47 13.28 -24.30
CA HIS A 693 22.58 14.73 -24.16
C HIS A 693 21.35 15.38 -23.49
N GLN A 694 20.31 14.60 -23.14
CA GLN A 694 19.09 15.13 -22.52
C GLN A 694 19.17 15.13 -20.99
N ASN A 695 18.70 16.22 -20.37
CA ASN A 695 18.53 16.30 -18.93
C ASN A 695 17.24 15.60 -18.46
N ASN A 696 17.09 15.40 -17.14
CA ASN A 696 15.93 14.74 -16.52
C ASN A 696 14.60 15.52 -16.64
N ILE A 697 14.62 16.82 -16.99
CA ILE A 697 13.42 17.64 -17.22
C ILE A 697 12.88 17.39 -18.64
N THR A 698 13.76 17.29 -19.64
CA THR A 698 13.36 16.96 -21.03
C THR A 698 12.98 15.48 -21.16
N CYS A 699 13.80 14.58 -20.62
CA CYS A 699 13.63 13.14 -20.72
C CYS A 699 13.81 12.51 -19.34
N PRO A 700 12.73 12.03 -18.69
CA PRO A 700 12.81 11.35 -17.40
C PRO A 700 13.87 10.24 -17.38
N CYS A 701 14.49 10.01 -16.24
CA CYS A 701 15.42 8.89 -16.05
C CYS A 701 14.72 7.54 -16.31
N LEU A 702 15.31 6.69 -17.15
CA LEU A 702 14.79 5.34 -17.39
C LEU A 702 14.93 4.47 -16.12
N SER A 703 13.98 3.58 -15.86
CA SER A 703 14.01 2.69 -14.69
C SER A 703 15.03 1.56 -14.81
N THR A 704 15.57 1.35 -16.01
CA THR A 704 16.60 0.35 -16.36
C THR A 704 17.52 0.91 -17.44
N GLY A 705 18.83 0.74 -17.27
CA GLY A 705 19.82 0.97 -18.32
C GLY A 705 19.99 2.42 -18.82
N ASP A 706 19.58 3.45 -18.08
CA ASP A 706 19.77 4.84 -18.49
C ASP A 706 21.27 5.18 -18.60
N PRO A 707 21.77 5.62 -19.77
CA PRO A 707 23.20 5.93 -19.95
C PRO A 707 23.66 7.16 -19.17
N ARG A 708 22.73 7.91 -18.56
CA ARG A 708 23.01 9.08 -17.69
C ARG A 708 23.06 8.71 -16.20
N ALA A 709 22.76 7.46 -15.84
CA ALA A 709 22.76 7.00 -14.45
C ALA A 709 24.16 7.15 -13.82
N GLY A 710 24.23 7.87 -12.69
CA GLY A 710 25.49 8.17 -11.99
C GLY A 710 26.26 9.38 -12.52
N LEU A 711 25.86 9.99 -13.64
CA LEU A 711 26.47 11.21 -14.19
C LEU A 711 25.83 12.50 -13.64
N GLY A 712 25.20 12.43 -12.46
CA GLY A 712 24.57 13.58 -11.78
C GLY A 712 23.22 14.05 -12.35
N GLN A 713 22.85 13.63 -13.56
CA GLN A 713 21.50 13.85 -14.13
C GLN A 713 20.47 12.84 -13.62
N CYS A 714 20.91 11.60 -13.41
CA CYS A 714 20.11 10.49 -12.89
C CYS A 714 20.89 9.75 -11.79
N SER A 715 20.20 9.22 -10.79
CA SER A 715 20.82 8.36 -9.76
C SER A 715 21.54 7.17 -10.41
N ALA A 716 22.70 6.79 -9.86
CA ALA A 716 23.34 5.53 -10.22
C ALA A 716 22.46 4.34 -9.78
N TYR A 717 22.45 3.24 -10.53
CA TYR A 717 21.75 2.03 -10.07
C TYR A 717 22.49 1.39 -8.88
N CYS A 718 21.74 0.83 -7.94
CA CYS A 718 22.31 0.16 -6.76
C CYS A 718 23.01 -1.14 -7.15
N ILE A 719 24.13 -1.43 -6.50
CA ILE A 719 24.88 -2.69 -6.65
C ILE A 719 24.63 -3.55 -5.41
N LYS A 720 24.40 -4.86 -5.59
CA LYS A 720 24.14 -5.79 -4.48
C LYS A 720 25.27 -5.74 -3.45
N GLY A 721 24.93 -5.58 -2.17
CA GLY A 721 25.90 -5.39 -1.08
C GLY A 721 26.51 -3.98 -0.96
N ASN A 722 26.20 -3.06 -1.88
CA ASN A 722 26.59 -1.64 -1.85
C ASN A 722 25.37 -0.72 -2.09
N ALA A 723 24.18 -1.14 -1.67
CA ALA A 723 22.98 -0.31 -1.68
C ALA A 723 23.12 0.87 -0.70
N ASN A 724 22.48 2.00 -1.00
CA ASN A 724 22.46 3.18 -0.14
C ASN A 724 21.22 4.06 -0.44
N THR A 725 21.10 5.20 0.23
CA THR A 725 19.99 6.15 0.06
C THR A 725 19.92 6.82 -1.32
N THR A 726 21.04 6.97 -2.03
CA THR A 726 21.13 7.82 -3.23
C THR A 726 21.07 7.07 -4.56
N CYS A 727 21.35 5.76 -4.56
CA CYS A 727 21.22 4.90 -5.73
C CYS A 727 19.75 4.56 -6.05
N ALA A 728 19.45 4.14 -7.29
CA ALA A 728 18.13 3.68 -7.74
C ALA A 728 18.09 2.14 -7.87
N CYS A 729 16.96 1.51 -7.54
CA CYS A 729 16.79 0.07 -7.77
C CYS A 729 16.32 -0.17 -9.21
N ASP A 730 17.10 -0.94 -9.97
CA ASP A 730 16.85 -1.21 -11.40
C ASP A 730 15.70 -2.22 -11.56
N THR A 731 14.65 -1.83 -12.29
CA THR A 731 13.46 -2.68 -12.54
C THR A 731 13.71 -3.90 -13.43
N GLY A 732 14.81 -3.92 -14.18
CA GLY A 732 15.17 -4.96 -15.16
C GLY A 732 16.39 -5.78 -14.75
N SER A 733 16.96 -5.53 -13.57
CA SER A 733 18.15 -6.23 -13.08
C SER A 733 17.83 -7.68 -12.70
N THR A 734 18.32 -8.63 -13.51
CA THR A 734 18.23 -10.07 -13.25
C THR A 734 19.18 -10.54 -12.13
N PHE A 735 20.19 -9.74 -11.78
CA PHE A 735 21.21 -10.08 -10.77
C PHE A 735 20.94 -9.46 -9.39
N PHE A 736 20.19 -8.35 -9.37
CA PHE A 736 19.77 -7.68 -8.13
C PHE A 736 18.32 -7.16 -8.31
N PRO A 737 17.32 -8.04 -8.16
CA PRO A 737 15.93 -7.70 -8.40
C PRO A 737 15.46 -6.51 -7.57
N VAL A 738 14.55 -5.71 -8.14
CA VAL A 738 14.06 -4.46 -7.54
C VAL A 738 13.51 -4.65 -6.12
N GLU A 739 12.82 -5.76 -5.85
CA GLU A 739 12.29 -6.13 -4.53
C GLU A 739 13.42 -6.31 -3.50
N GLN A 740 14.41 -7.15 -3.81
CA GLN A 740 15.58 -7.36 -2.95
C GLN A 740 16.38 -6.06 -2.76
N CYS A 741 16.51 -5.23 -3.80
CA CYS A 741 17.19 -3.94 -3.69
C CYS A 741 16.46 -2.96 -2.77
N ASN A 742 15.13 -2.95 -2.77
CA ASN A 742 14.34 -2.15 -1.84
C ASN A 742 14.44 -2.67 -0.39
N ILE A 743 14.49 -4.00 -0.20
CA ILE A 743 14.73 -4.62 1.11
C ILE A 743 16.13 -4.27 1.62
N ASP A 744 17.19 -4.50 0.83
CA ASP A 744 18.58 -4.16 1.16
C ASP A 744 18.72 -2.68 1.57
N LYS A 745 17.98 -1.76 0.93
CA LYS A 745 17.90 -0.36 1.34
C LYS A 745 17.24 -0.16 2.71
N LEU A 746 16.08 -0.77 2.95
CA LEU A 746 15.37 -0.65 4.23
C LEU A 746 16.22 -1.16 5.40
N CYS A 747 16.97 -2.25 5.20
CA CYS A 747 17.93 -2.76 6.17
C CYS A 747 19.07 -1.79 6.51
N ILE A 748 19.35 -0.81 5.64
CA ILE A 748 20.39 0.22 5.84
C ILE A 748 19.79 1.51 6.40
N THR A 749 18.56 1.88 6.00
CA THR A 749 17.96 3.19 6.35
C THR A 749 17.05 3.15 7.57
N ASP A 750 16.39 2.03 7.85
CA ASP A 750 15.33 1.93 8.87
C ASP A 750 15.30 0.56 9.55
N LEU A 751 16.48 0.01 9.85
CA LEU A 751 16.69 -1.33 10.39
C LEU A 751 15.83 -1.64 11.64
N ILE A 752 15.51 -0.63 12.45
CA ILE A 752 14.75 -0.76 13.71
C ILE A 752 13.34 -1.31 13.48
N HIS A 753 12.70 -0.97 12.36
CA HIS A 753 11.33 -1.40 12.04
C HIS A 753 11.26 -2.67 11.20
N GLN A 754 12.40 -3.27 10.80
CA GLN A 754 12.43 -4.42 9.90
C GLN A 754 12.42 -5.76 10.65
N SER A 755 11.71 -6.75 10.10
CA SER A 755 11.69 -8.11 10.64
C SER A 755 13.02 -8.86 10.42
N ILE A 756 13.16 -10.05 11.00
CA ILE A 756 14.33 -10.92 10.75
C ILE A 756 14.29 -11.59 9.36
N THR A 757 13.12 -11.69 8.73
CA THR A 757 12.96 -12.32 7.41
C THR A 757 13.30 -11.35 6.29
N ASP A 758 13.03 -10.06 6.50
CA ASP A 758 13.39 -9.00 5.54
C ASP A 758 14.85 -8.58 5.76
N CYS A 759 15.24 -8.35 7.01
CA CYS A 759 16.58 -7.90 7.39
C CYS A 759 17.18 -8.81 8.48
N PRO A 760 18.03 -9.79 8.11
CA PRO A 760 18.73 -10.64 9.07
C PRO A 760 19.44 -9.85 10.17
N CYS A 761 19.58 -10.45 11.35
CA CYS A 761 20.24 -9.81 12.49
C CYS A 761 21.71 -9.53 12.21
N VAL A 762 22.13 -8.27 12.34
CA VAL A 762 23.50 -7.85 12.08
C VAL A 762 24.41 -8.34 13.22
N LEU A 763 25.61 -8.82 12.88
CA LEU A 763 26.55 -9.37 13.88
C LEU A 763 27.26 -8.31 14.75
N LYS A 764 26.99 -7.03 14.52
CA LYS A 764 27.58 -5.90 15.24
C LYS A 764 26.55 -4.80 15.47
N SER A 765 26.31 -4.45 16.73
CA SER A 765 25.50 -3.29 17.14
C SER A 765 24.11 -3.15 16.46
N ASP A 766 23.42 -4.25 16.16
CA ASP A 766 22.04 -4.25 15.66
C ASP A 766 21.11 -3.65 16.73
N PRO A 767 20.36 -2.57 16.44
CA PRO A 767 19.50 -1.92 17.44
C PRO A 767 18.31 -2.78 17.89
N ARG A 768 18.04 -3.91 17.22
CA ARG A 768 17.02 -4.89 17.60
C ARG A 768 17.55 -5.99 18.54
N ALA A 769 18.84 -5.98 18.87
CA ALA A 769 19.45 -7.02 19.71
C ALA A 769 18.88 -6.99 21.13
N GLY A 770 18.38 -8.15 21.60
CA GLY A 770 17.66 -8.28 22.87
C GLY A 770 16.15 -8.06 22.78
N SER A 771 15.59 -7.82 21.60
CA SER A 771 14.13 -7.79 21.36
C SER A 771 13.72 -8.74 20.24
N ILE A 772 13.83 -8.30 18.98
CA ILE A 772 13.52 -9.11 17.79
C ILE A 772 14.74 -9.97 17.43
N CYS A 773 15.94 -9.44 17.59
CA CYS A 773 17.18 -10.16 17.38
C CYS A 773 17.74 -10.72 18.71
N PRO A 774 18.48 -11.83 18.68
CA PRO A 774 19.18 -12.35 19.86
C PRO A 774 20.05 -11.28 20.54
N GLN A 775 20.10 -11.29 21.87
CA GLN A 775 21.01 -10.40 22.61
C GLN A 775 22.48 -10.79 22.34
N TYR A 776 23.38 -9.80 22.32
CA TYR A 776 24.82 -10.08 22.29
C TYR A 776 25.29 -10.62 23.64
N CYS A 777 26.20 -11.60 23.62
CA CYS A 777 26.87 -12.09 24.83
C CYS A 777 27.81 -11.00 25.37
N LYS A 778 27.64 -10.56 26.61
CA LYS A 778 28.43 -9.45 27.20
C LYS A 778 29.65 -9.91 28.00
N SER A 779 29.62 -11.14 28.51
CA SER A 779 30.67 -11.74 29.33
C SER A 779 30.51 -13.25 29.34
N LYS A 780 31.52 -13.95 29.88
CA LYS A 780 31.47 -15.39 30.12
C LYS A 780 30.43 -15.78 31.17
N ASP A 781 30.19 -14.93 32.17
CA ASP A 781 29.25 -15.18 33.26
C ASP A 781 27.78 -14.93 32.84
N GLU A 782 27.55 -14.09 31.82
CA GLU A 782 26.23 -13.86 31.17
C GLU A 782 26.02 -14.75 29.93
N LEU A 783 26.92 -15.70 29.67
CA LEU A 783 26.90 -16.53 28.47
C LEU A 783 25.71 -17.50 28.47
N THR A 784 24.94 -17.51 27.38
CA THR A 784 23.78 -18.38 27.20
C THR A 784 23.81 -19.02 25.81
N LEU A 785 23.14 -20.17 25.66
CA LEU A 785 23.01 -20.84 24.36
C LEU A 785 22.39 -19.92 23.28
N ASN A 786 21.56 -18.97 23.70
CA ASN A 786 20.75 -18.13 22.82
C ASN A 786 21.37 -16.74 22.54
N CYS A 787 22.46 -16.33 23.20
CA CYS A 787 23.13 -15.06 22.87
C CYS A 787 24.08 -15.21 21.67
N VAL A 788 24.36 -14.12 20.97
CA VAL A 788 25.26 -14.09 19.79
C VAL A 788 26.58 -13.40 20.16
N CYS A 789 27.70 -13.92 19.65
CA CYS A 789 29.01 -13.29 19.82
C CYS A 789 29.14 -12.11 18.85
N GLU A 790 29.38 -10.90 19.38
CA GLU A 790 29.41 -9.67 18.57
C GLU A 790 30.76 -9.50 17.84
N TYR A 791 30.69 -9.22 16.54
CA TYR A 791 31.85 -9.00 15.68
C TYR A 791 32.61 -7.72 16.08
N GLU A 792 33.93 -7.83 16.24
CA GLU A 792 34.81 -6.76 16.76
C GLU A 792 34.47 -6.22 18.16
N SER A 793 33.72 -6.96 18.99
CA SER A 793 33.39 -6.49 20.34
C SER A 793 34.63 -6.32 21.22
N THR A 794 34.79 -5.13 21.78
CA THR A 794 35.91 -4.79 22.68
C THR A 794 35.67 -5.24 24.13
N ILE A 795 34.45 -5.67 24.45
CA ILE A 795 34.04 -6.10 25.80
C ILE A 795 34.22 -7.61 25.95
N TYR A 796 33.72 -8.38 24.97
CA TYR A 796 33.85 -9.84 24.94
C TYR A 796 34.22 -10.28 23.52
N PRO A 797 35.52 -10.36 23.18
CA PRO A 797 35.97 -10.60 21.81
C PRO A 797 35.37 -11.86 21.20
N GLN A 798 34.89 -11.75 19.96
CA GLN A 798 34.12 -12.80 19.28
C GLN A 798 34.73 -14.20 19.42
N ALA A 799 36.02 -14.37 19.10
CA ALA A 799 36.69 -15.66 19.18
C ALA A 799 36.73 -16.24 20.62
N THR A 800 36.84 -15.39 21.65
CA THR A 800 36.76 -15.82 23.05
C THR A 800 35.34 -16.25 23.41
N CYS A 801 34.33 -15.49 22.97
CA CYS A 801 32.93 -15.83 23.16
C CYS A 801 32.54 -17.13 22.44
N GLU A 802 33.01 -17.36 21.22
CA GLU A 802 32.75 -18.58 20.44
C GLU A 802 33.39 -19.81 21.06
N ILE A 803 34.64 -19.69 21.55
CA ILE A 803 35.33 -20.76 22.30
C ILE A 803 34.57 -21.07 23.60
N ASP A 804 34.26 -20.06 24.41
CA ASP A 804 33.53 -20.26 25.67
C ASP A 804 32.14 -20.87 25.45
N LYS A 805 31.46 -20.49 24.36
CA LYS A 805 30.15 -21.05 23.99
C LYS A 805 30.26 -22.51 23.52
N LEU A 806 31.32 -22.86 22.80
CA LEU A 806 31.63 -24.24 22.45
C LEU A 806 31.91 -25.08 23.71
N CYS A 807 32.66 -24.54 24.68
CA CYS A 807 32.90 -25.18 25.98
C CYS A 807 31.64 -25.40 26.82
N LEU A 808 30.60 -24.57 26.64
CA LEU A 808 29.31 -24.69 27.32
C LEU A 808 28.40 -25.75 26.67
N VAL A 809 28.53 -25.98 25.37
CA VAL A 809 27.69 -26.92 24.60
C VAL A 809 28.27 -28.33 24.56
N ASP A 810 29.58 -28.46 24.34
CA ASP A 810 30.23 -29.75 24.08
C ASP A 810 31.60 -29.86 24.75
N LEU A 811 31.62 -29.82 26.09
CA LEU A 811 32.87 -29.87 26.86
C LEU A 811 33.66 -31.19 26.65
N ILE A 812 32.98 -32.30 26.35
CA ILE A 812 33.60 -33.64 26.32
C ILE A 812 34.50 -33.88 25.10
N HIS A 813 34.26 -33.21 23.97
CA HIS A 813 35.11 -33.32 22.78
C HIS A 813 36.19 -32.22 22.67
N GLN A 814 36.29 -31.32 23.65
CA GLN A 814 37.24 -30.20 23.62
C GLN A 814 38.51 -30.47 24.44
N SER A 815 39.64 -30.13 23.84
CA SER A 815 40.96 -30.18 24.49
C SER A 815 41.06 -29.21 25.67
N THR A 816 42.01 -29.48 26.57
CA THR A 816 42.35 -28.59 27.69
C THR A 816 42.96 -27.25 27.26
N SER A 817 43.44 -27.14 26.01
CA SER A 817 43.88 -25.88 25.39
C SER A 817 42.72 -24.97 25.00
N ASN A 818 41.58 -25.54 24.61
CA ASN A 818 40.42 -24.80 24.13
C ASN A 818 39.48 -24.51 25.31
N CYS A 819 39.22 -25.53 26.13
CA CYS A 819 38.32 -25.45 27.28
C CYS A 819 39.09 -25.87 28.54
N PRO A 820 39.48 -24.91 29.41
CA PRO A 820 40.12 -25.21 30.69
C PRO A 820 39.32 -26.21 31.53
N CYS A 821 39.99 -27.00 32.35
CA CYS A 821 39.35 -27.99 33.21
C CYS A 821 38.48 -27.34 34.29
N LEU A 822 37.27 -27.88 34.50
CA LEU A 822 36.42 -27.50 35.62
C LEU A 822 37.08 -27.97 36.93
N LYS A 823 36.98 -27.14 37.98
CA LYS A 823 37.59 -27.41 39.29
C LYS A 823 36.89 -28.53 40.09
N VAL A 824 35.70 -28.91 39.66
CA VAL A 824 34.83 -29.95 40.23
C VAL A 824 34.09 -30.59 39.05
N ASP A 825 33.95 -31.91 39.06
CA ASP A 825 33.12 -32.71 38.12
C ASP A 825 33.28 -32.41 36.61
N ASP A 826 34.53 -32.23 36.13
CA ASP A 826 34.78 -32.13 34.68
C ASP A 826 34.46 -33.45 33.96
N PRO A 827 33.53 -33.46 32.99
CA PRO A 827 33.04 -34.69 32.36
C PRO A 827 34.07 -35.39 31.46
N ARG A 828 35.23 -34.78 31.19
CA ARG A 828 36.37 -35.42 30.50
C ARG A 828 37.16 -36.38 31.40
N GLY A 829 36.94 -36.33 32.72
CA GLY A 829 37.53 -37.25 33.69
C GLY A 829 38.97 -36.91 34.11
N GLU A 830 39.41 -37.51 35.21
CA GLU A 830 40.68 -37.14 35.88
C GLU A 830 41.93 -37.35 35.02
N SER A 831 41.90 -38.30 34.08
CA SER A 831 43.04 -38.64 33.21
C SER A 831 43.40 -37.55 32.19
N ILE A 832 42.51 -36.57 31.97
CA ILE A 832 42.72 -35.44 31.06
C ILE A 832 43.04 -34.14 31.85
N CYS A 833 42.63 -34.06 33.12
CA CYS A 833 42.56 -32.81 33.87
C CYS A 833 43.42 -32.70 35.15
N LYS A 834 44.19 -33.73 35.53
CA LYS A 834 45.15 -33.64 36.64
C LYS A 834 46.54 -33.16 36.19
N PRO A 835 47.17 -32.19 36.89
CA PRO A 835 48.60 -31.93 36.73
C PRO A 835 49.41 -33.05 37.38
N SER A 836 50.53 -33.43 36.76
CA SER A 836 51.50 -34.35 37.35
C SER A 836 52.44 -33.62 38.30
N ASP A 837 52.57 -34.11 39.54
CA ASP A 837 53.59 -33.64 40.48
C ASP A 837 55.01 -34.02 39.98
N PRO A 838 56.01 -33.12 40.09
CA PRO A 838 57.36 -33.38 39.60
C PRO A 838 58.24 -34.10 40.63
N ASP A 839 58.54 -35.39 40.39
CA ASP A 839 59.52 -36.17 41.16
C ASP A 839 60.93 -36.05 40.52
N PRO A 840 61.97 -35.58 41.24
CA PRO A 840 63.28 -35.28 40.63
C PRO A 840 64.37 -36.34 40.90
N SER A 841 64.66 -37.23 39.93
CA SER A 841 65.99 -37.89 39.87
C SER A 841 66.41 -38.54 38.53
N ASP A 842 67.40 -37.90 37.88
CA ASP A 842 68.57 -38.54 37.24
C ASP A 842 68.42 -39.34 35.87
N PRO A 843 69.51 -39.67 35.12
CA PRO A 843 69.79 -38.83 33.91
C PRO A 843 70.41 -39.47 32.62
N ILE A 844 70.46 -38.65 31.53
CA ILE A 844 71.33 -38.62 30.30
C ILE A 844 71.25 -39.70 29.15
N ILE A 845 71.58 -39.23 27.93
CA ILE A 845 72.07 -39.86 26.65
C ILE A 845 71.02 -40.49 25.66
N PRO A 846 71.29 -40.78 24.34
CA PRO A 846 70.75 -39.96 23.23
C PRO A 846 70.10 -40.69 22.01
N ASP A 847 69.72 -39.89 20.99
CA ASP A 847 69.68 -40.07 19.50
C ASP A 847 70.26 -41.40 18.90
N PRO A 848 69.75 -42.01 17.77
CA PRO A 848 69.10 -41.35 16.61
C PRO A 848 68.01 -42.11 15.76
N SER A 849 67.46 -41.39 14.76
CA SER A 849 67.01 -41.80 13.38
C SER A 849 66.16 -43.06 13.08
N GLU A 850 65.06 -42.86 12.29
CA GLU A 850 64.54 -43.61 11.09
C GLU A 850 63.04 -43.26 10.86
N LYS A 851 62.32 -43.50 9.75
CA LYS A 851 62.46 -43.49 8.27
C LYS A 851 61.05 -43.85 7.70
N ASP A 852 60.67 -43.24 6.57
CA ASP A 852 59.89 -43.72 5.39
C ASP A 852 59.26 -45.15 5.33
N PRO A 853 58.33 -45.47 4.37
CA PRO A 853 57.25 -44.69 3.70
C PRO A 853 55.95 -45.54 3.47
N GLU A 854 55.01 -45.13 2.58
CA GLU A 854 54.46 -45.91 1.41
C GLU A 854 53.14 -45.35 0.79
N THR A 855 52.68 -45.93 -0.34
CA THR A 855 51.69 -45.40 -1.34
C THR A 855 51.03 -46.52 -2.18
N GLU A 856 49.85 -46.29 -2.79
CA GLU A 856 49.30 -46.84 -4.09
C GLU A 856 47.86 -46.25 -4.31
N GLN A 857 47.27 -45.93 -5.49
CA GLN A 857 46.98 -46.61 -6.81
C GLN A 857 45.80 -47.63 -6.77
N GLU A 858 44.92 -47.85 -7.78
CA GLU A 858 44.53 -47.15 -9.05
C GLU A 858 43.14 -47.63 -9.64
N GLN A 859 42.61 -46.91 -10.67
CA GLN A 859 41.71 -47.22 -11.84
C GLN A 859 40.78 -48.50 -11.94
N GLY A 860 39.72 -48.62 -12.79
CA GLY A 860 39.01 -47.77 -13.79
C GLY A 860 38.08 -48.54 -14.81
N SER A 861 37.42 -47.84 -15.78
CA SER A 861 36.75 -48.32 -17.07
C SER A 861 35.37 -49.09 -17.05
N GLY A 862 34.46 -49.13 -18.07
CA GLY A 862 34.21 -48.39 -19.35
C GLY A 862 33.29 -49.08 -20.45
N SER A 863 32.54 -48.32 -21.31
CA SER A 863 31.94 -48.66 -22.67
C SER A 863 30.74 -49.68 -22.89
N LYS A 864 29.99 -49.79 -24.05
CA LYS A 864 29.33 -48.83 -25.04
C LYS A 864 28.45 -49.49 -26.19
N GLN A 865 27.39 -48.79 -26.69
CA GLN A 865 26.68 -48.73 -28.05
C GLN A 865 25.92 -49.90 -28.83
N ASP A 866 24.64 -49.61 -29.24
CA ASP A 866 23.86 -49.62 -30.55
C ASP A 866 23.43 -50.85 -31.49
N GLU A 867 22.14 -50.82 -32.00
CA GLU A 867 21.42 -51.37 -33.24
C GLU A 867 21.30 -52.91 -33.61
N GLU A 868 20.53 -53.51 -34.59
CA GLU A 868 19.79 -53.20 -35.88
C GLU A 868 18.40 -53.97 -36.07
N GLU A 869 17.95 -54.45 -37.27
CA GLU A 869 16.52 -54.78 -37.69
C GLU A 869 16.32 -56.00 -38.69
N LYS A 870 15.11 -56.64 -38.84
CA LYS A 870 14.54 -57.25 -40.12
C LYS A 870 13.15 -57.99 -40.11
N GLU A 871 12.65 -58.38 -41.31
CA GLU A 871 11.23 -58.56 -41.78
C GLU A 871 10.77 -59.99 -42.34
N LYS A 872 9.44 -60.26 -42.54
CA LYS A 872 8.84 -61.17 -43.61
C LYS A 872 7.27 -61.27 -43.73
N GLN A 873 6.74 -61.90 -44.82
CA GLN A 873 5.36 -61.75 -45.43
C GLN A 873 4.54 -63.05 -45.78
N LYS A 874 3.21 -62.97 -46.12
CA LYS A 874 2.47 -63.72 -47.23
C LYS A 874 0.95 -63.41 -47.45
N GLU A 875 0.34 -63.79 -48.62
CA GLU A 875 -1.06 -63.47 -49.09
C GLU A 875 -1.67 -64.42 -50.20
N GLU A 876 -3.01 -64.36 -50.52
CA GLU A 876 -3.80 -64.81 -51.74
C GLU A 876 -5.29 -64.24 -51.70
N SER A 877 -6.32 -64.29 -52.61
CA SER A 877 -6.72 -64.97 -53.90
C SER A 877 -7.93 -64.26 -54.64
N THR A 878 -8.65 -64.83 -55.66
CA THR A 878 -9.57 -64.08 -56.61
C THR A 878 -10.85 -64.76 -57.26
N SER A 879 -11.93 -64.01 -57.68
CA SER A 879 -12.93 -64.32 -58.78
C SER A 879 -13.97 -63.18 -59.19
N ILE A 880 -14.96 -63.43 -60.10
CA ILE A 880 -15.62 -62.44 -61.08
C ILE A 880 -17.22 -62.29 -61.06
N LYS A 881 -17.85 -61.34 -61.81
CA LYS A 881 -19.30 -60.85 -61.81
C LYS A 881 -20.12 -60.88 -63.16
N MET A 882 -21.48 -60.69 -63.15
CA MET A 882 -22.39 -60.20 -64.26
C MET A 882 -23.82 -59.68 -63.80
N THR A 883 -24.66 -59.03 -64.65
CA THR A 883 -26.00 -58.40 -64.30
C THR A 883 -26.97 -58.13 -65.51
N TRP A 884 -28.32 -57.99 -65.31
CA TRP A 884 -29.39 -57.57 -66.28
C TRP A 884 -30.59 -56.81 -65.60
N ILE A 885 -31.57 -56.24 -66.35
CA ILE A 885 -32.61 -55.24 -65.89
C ILE A 885 -34.08 -55.55 -66.34
N ILE A 886 -35.10 -55.10 -65.57
CA ILE A 886 -36.56 -55.10 -65.87
C ILE A 886 -37.21 -53.75 -65.44
N ILE A 887 -38.35 -53.34 -66.04
CA ILE A 887 -39.09 -52.08 -65.74
C ILE A 887 -40.44 -52.37 -65.05
N ILE A 888 -40.85 -51.50 -64.09
CA ILE A 888 -42.18 -51.47 -63.45
C ILE A 888 -42.75 -50.05 -63.46
N VAL A 889 -44.07 -49.90 -63.62
CA VAL A 889 -44.80 -48.62 -63.51
C VAL A 889 -45.44 -48.50 -62.13
N VAL A 890 -45.31 -47.33 -61.49
CA VAL A 890 -45.89 -47.04 -60.17
C VAL A 890 -46.85 -45.85 -60.28
N ALA A 891 -48.12 -46.05 -59.94
CA ALA A 891 -49.12 -44.98 -59.84
C ALA A 891 -49.30 -44.57 -58.36
N GLY A 892 -49.21 -43.27 -58.08
CA GLY A 892 -49.40 -42.72 -56.75
C GLY A 892 -50.88 -42.74 -56.33
N ASN A 893 -51.19 -43.34 -55.19
CA ASN A 893 -52.57 -43.64 -54.81
C ASN A 893 -53.20 -42.48 -54.01
N GLN A 894 -54.15 -41.78 -54.62
CA GLN A 894 -55.13 -40.95 -53.92
C GLN A 894 -56.53 -41.33 -54.43
N LYS A 895 -57.48 -41.57 -53.51
CA LYS A 895 -58.86 -42.03 -53.77
C LYS A 895 -59.01 -43.49 -54.24
N GLN A 896 -58.62 -44.44 -53.39
CA GLN A 896 -58.90 -45.88 -53.54
C GLN A 896 -60.42 -46.20 -53.66
N GLU A 897 -61.29 -45.34 -53.13
CA GLU A 897 -62.75 -45.50 -53.21
C GLU A 897 -63.32 -45.19 -54.61
N ASP A 898 -62.74 -44.24 -55.35
CA ASP A 898 -63.17 -43.91 -56.72
C ASP A 898 -62.96 -45.11 -57.66
N ILE A 899 -61.84 -45.83 -57.52
CA ILE A 899 -61.52 -47.03 -58.32
C ILE A 899 -62.59 -48.12 -58.11
N ASN A 900 -63.03 -48.32 -56.88
CA ASN A 900 -64.10 -49.28 -56.55
C ASN A 900 -65.48 -48.83 -57.05
N LEU A 901 -65.70 -47.52 -57.25
CA LEU A 901 -66.90 -46.98 -57.90
C LEU A 901 -66.87 -47.14 -59.43
N GLU A 902 -65.71 -46.90 -60.05
CA GLU A 902 -65.47 -46.99 -61.49
C GLU A 902 -65.67 -48.45 -61.98
N ILE A 903 -65.16 -49.43 -61.22
CA ILE A 903 -65.35 -50.87 -61.49
C ILE A 903 -66.84 -51.29 -61.35
N LYS A 904 -67.61 -50.61 -60.50
CA LYS A 904 -69.08 -50.78 -60.37
C LYS A 904 -69.91 -49.94 -61.36
N ARG A 905 -69.27 -49.15 -62.24
CA ARG A 905 -69.91 -48.38 -63.32
C ARG A 905 -69.63 -48.89 -64.73
N LYS A 906 -68.79 -49.93 -64.85
CA LYS A 906 -68.46 -50.62 -66.12
C LYS A 906 -68.80 -52.12 -66.10
N ASN A 907 -69.59 -52.53 -65.11
CA ASN A 907 -70.44 -53.72 -65.08
C ASN A 907 -71.90 -53.25 -64.93
#